data_AF-A0A2T1NBU3-F1
#
_entry.id   AF-A0A2T1NBU3-F1
#
_cell.length_a   1.000
_cell.length_b   1.000
_cell.length_c   1.000
_cell.angle_alpha   90.00
_cell.angle_beta   90.00
_cell.angle_gamma   90.00
#
_symmetry.space_group_name_H-M   'P 1'
#
loop_
_entity.id
_entity.type
_entity.pdbx_description
1 polymer ?
#
loop_
_entity_poly.entity_id
_entity_poly.type
_entity_poly.pdbx_seq_one_letter_code
_entity_poly.pdbx_strand_id
1 'polypeptide(L)'
;MFVSSVLADGTKQVMPNSTNGTAIYIRTDAGNVGPYLGAPETERLYFTIADASVENLYFGVQARIRNSYAGGNNPLLTNFYYRIFNAAGVPQTPATLFTNNGTAVGYIPNYASAVAGPNIGGATPAGYNPITFNPSANGDYYIELYSSNDGGATAVNTAPGGINFLPYFDFTVSDASNNQVEGRIWSRKWSFITYRVEDADNNATTPNVPNPSDVASFEGDFYAYTDDQVIVQVQFEPGFRPFGYQLAMNRFGVVNDDDDMTNDFLTTRRSQSYGLGTPVNLDNGYQVFITEPDQNIFVPSVEPNPVVADKILGCPGNYFIPITLILAQDTAIILDFNGVAGYQSGTEDVLIEVYENTPGQKLIPWDGNDGLGNPVTTNATTVTVVSYIGRTNVPMIDAELNINGLSINGIAPTSGSKQMFWDDRAVTVTNDGTGCNVAGGSNALNNITTVNPAFSREGLLDGTFGPAHAWSSSNPDDSVPAISQGGNNTNAVLCDDFGNTRVINTWFYGSTRSTTPSSIEIPLCDNDNDGILDNADIDDDNDGVLDITENNNEDPLADEDGDGAANYFDPDFSGFIDANGDGISDQYDLDGDGIINQFDLDTDGDGCFDALEGDGGFVSNDLNPDGSINDTVDGNGVPNSASGGQNDVSSQNALINACDTDGDGVLNDNDQCNGFDDNVDTDGDLIPDGCDLDNDNDGILDSIECPNPYTDSGIDGPISLNSSDFTFSGAANNSNGVHNLESITISGVTYSDFIGPDFYINSNFPGIDSANDVTRRTAASLGSPSLFNDGKSEYENGITPVFQSRDLNDYQQLDGHNFSGTNSSYELLFTTPIISTSSTFVVLTERNGNNSQQVEAFDINNNSLGTVIAIGGSTDYNDTGALLNFNQNAFLSIFPIDDLAPVGTKIYKLRISFLNSNNGDGPDGKVFFFGDISAQSPDCTDTDGDNTPDYLDVDSDNDGCYDAIEGTASISLDDVNTQGQILGNVDSNGVPVLVSGGQNIGGSLDDNINSCLGDLSGTVFEDTNGNGVQDAGEAGIA
;
A
#
# COMPACT_ATOMS: atom_id res chain seq x y z
N MET A 1 19.96 24.89 29.18
CA MET A 1 19.95 25.70 30.41
C MET A 1 18.56 25.52 31.01
N PHE A 2 18.35 24.46 31.80
CA PHE A 2 17.01 24.12 32.30
C PHE A 2 16.91 24.57 33.74
N VAL A 3 16.17 25.66 33.95
CA VAL A 3 15.72 26.03 35.27
C VAL A 3 14.74 24.93 35.66
N SER A 4 15.04 24.22 36.76
CA SER A 4 14.07 23.36 37.44
C SER A 4 12.87 24.23 37.80
N SER A 5 11.84 24.21 36.95
CA SER A 5 10.52 24.65 37.35
C SER A 5 10.02 23.58 38.28
N VAL A 6 9.93 23.89 39.57
CA VAL A 6 9.16 23.07 40.50
C VAL A 6 7.75 22.98 39.94
N LEU A 7 7.26 21.75 39.76
CA LEU A 7 5.99 21.44 39.14
C LEU A 7 4.91 21.33 40.24
N ALA A 8 3.66 21.40 39.83
CA ALA A 8 2.48 21.29 40.68
C ALA A 8 1.39 20.78 39.76
N ASP A 9 0.74 19.66 40.07
CA ASP A 9 -0.31 19.06 39.23
C ASP A 9 -1.68 19.39 39.87
N GLY A 10 -2.33 20.45 39.37
CA GLY A 10 -3.56 20.99 39.95
C GLY A 10 -3.77 22.47 39.63
N THR A 11 -3.73 23.32 40.67
CA THR A 11 -4.04 24.77 40.55
C THR A 11 -3.22 25.46 39.47
N LYS A 12 -1.94 25.09 39.31
CA LYS A 12 -1.05 25.72 38.32
C LYS A 12 -1.58 25.60 36.89
N GLN A 13 -2.18 24.46 36.54
CA GLN A 13 -2.66 24.18 35.19
C GLN A 13 -4.00 24.80 34.91
N VAL A 14 -4.95 24.72 35.86
CA VAL A 14 -6.31 25.26 35.65
C VAL A 14 -6.43 26.74 36.00
N MET A 15 -5.43 27.31 36.68
CA MET A 15 -5.35 28.72 37.09
C MET A 15 -3.95 29.28 36.76
N PRO A 16 -3.59 29.45 35.47
CA PRO A 16 -2.25 29.91 35.08
C PRO A 16 -1.96 31.36 35.48
N ASN A 17 -2.98 32.13 35.88
CA ASN A 17 -2.83 33.47 36.44
C ASN A 17 -3.58 33.62 37.77
N SER A 18 -3.19 34.60 38.59
CA SER A 18 -3.79 34.80 39.92
C SER A 18 -5.16 35.50 39.94
N THR A 19 -5.73 35.84 38.78
CA THR A 19 -6.89 36.74 38.64
C THR A 19 -8.18 35.99 38.32
N ASN A 20 -8.12 35.01 37.43
CA ASN A 20 -9.25 34.16 37.03
C ASN A 20 -9.01 32.77 37.62
N GLY A 21 -9.76 32.42 38.66
CA GLY A 21 -9.59 31.18 39.40
C GLY A 21 -10.52 30.06 38.95
N THR A 22 -10.05 28.83 39.09
CA THR A 22 -10.81 27.61 38.86
C THR A 22 -10.65 26.68 40.06
N ALA A 23 -11.77 26.14 40.56
CA ALA A 23 -11.81 25.29 41.74
C ALA A 23 -12.53 23.99 41.42
N ILE A 24 -12.05 22.85 41.94
CA ILE A 24 -12.87 21.63 41.97
C ILE A 24 -14.09 21.92 42.83
N TYR A 25 -15.29 21.57 42.37
CA TYR A 25 -16.50 21.68 43.19
C TYR A 25 -17.16 20.33 43.42
N ILE A 26 -17.77 20.19 44.59
CA ILE A 26 -18.36 18.95 45.09
C ILE A 26 -19.73 19.28 45.67
N ARG A 27 -20.75 18.57 45.20
CA ARG A 27 -22.14 18.77 45.61
C ARG A 27 -22.87 17.44 45.68
N THR A 28 -23.65 17.21 46.75
CA THR A 28 -24.33 15.92 47.02
C THR A 28 -25.82 16.08 47.37
N ASP A 29 -26.43 17.23 47.07
CA ASP A 29 -27.85 17.53 47.37
C ASP A 29 -28.75 17.66 46.13
N ALA A 30 -28.18 17.88 44.94
CA ALA A 30 -28.85 17.82 43.64
C ALA A 30 -27.81 17.49 42.57
N GLY A 31 -27.93 16.31 41.94
CA GLY A 31 -27.10 15.92 40.79
C GLY A 31 -25.72 15.34 41.11
N ASN A 32 -25.34 15.12 42.38
CA ASN A 32 -24.11 14.45 42.84
C ASN A 32 -22.88 14.58 41.90
N VAL A 33 -22.02 15.58 42.14
CA VAL A 33 -20.89 15.93 41.27
C VAL A 33 -19.56 16.00 42.02
N GLY A 34 -18.48 15.73 41.29
CA GLY A 34 -17.11 15.72 41.79
C GLY A 34 -16.77 14.50 42.64
N PRO A 35 -15.56 14.43 43.22
CA PRO A 35 -15.06 13.24 43.90
C PRO A 35 -15.65 13.06 45.32
N TYR A 36 -16.97 12.96 45.46
CA TYR A 36 -17.65 12.77 46.74
C TYR A 36 -17.52 11.33 47.28
N LEU A 37 -17.98 11.10 48.52
CA LEU A 37 -18.00 9.78 49.16
C LEU A 37 -18.92 8.79 48.40
N GLY A 38 -18.35 7.72 47.86
CA GLY A 38 -19.06 6.73 47.05
C GLY A 38 -19.32 7.17 45.62
N ALA A 39 -18.51 8.09 45.08
CA ALA A 39 -18.63 8.54 43.69
C ALA A 39 -18.50 7.36 42.70
N PRO A 40 -19.34 7.33 41.65
CA PRO A 40 -19.17 6.40 40.53
C PRO A 40 -17.85 6.69 39.81
N GLU A 41 -17.39 5.75 38.99
CA GLU A 41 -16.14 5.89 38.24
C GLU A 41 -16.03 7.21 37.49
N THR A 42 -17.11 7.68 36.87
CA THR A 42 -17.19 8.95 36.13
C THR A 42 -16.78 10.18 36.94
N GLU A 43 -17.08 10.22 38.23
CA GLU A 43 -16.92 11.42 39.10
C GLU A 43 -15.68 11.34 40.00
N ARG A 44 -14.88 10.26 39.90
CA ARG A 44 -13.70 10.06 40.74
C ARG A 44 -12.50 10.84 40.22
N LEU A 45 -11.70 11.34 41.16
CA LEU A 45 -10.39 11.91 40.89
C LEU A 45 -9.34 10.81 41.06
N TYR A 46 -8.70 10.42 39.96
CA TYR A 46 -7.69 9.38 39.90
C TYR A 46 -6.27 9.94 39.94
N PHE A 47 -5.35 9.09 40.40
CA PHE A 47 -3.92 9.27 40.24
C PHE A 47 -3.23 7.93 39.97
N THR A 48 -2.26 7.94 39.05
CA THR A 48 -1.58 6.72 38.59
C THR A 48 -0.16 6.62 39.12
N ILE A 49 0.15 5.50 39.80
CA ILE A 49 1.48 5.18 40.33
C ILE A 49 2.16 4.14 39.42
N ALA A 50 3.29 4.49 38.81
CA ALA A 50 4.09 3.59 37.98
C ALA A 50 5.03 2.70 38.79
N ASP A 51 5.64 3.23 39.84
CA ASP A 51 6.56 2.49 40.71
C ASP A 51 6.34 2.82 42.19
N ALA A 52 5.49 2.02 42.84
CA ALA A 52 5.15 2.16 44.25
C ALA A 52 6.33 1.92 45.22
N SER A 53 7.51 1.49 44.73
CA SER A 53 8.70 1.39 45.56
C SER A 53 9.39 2.74 45.81
N VAL A 54 9.12 3.74 44.95
CA VAL A 54 9.75 5.06 45.02
C VAL A 54 8.76 6.22 44.92
N GLU A 55 7.68 6.08 44.15
CA GLU A 55 6.68 7.11 43.91
C GLU A 55 5.63 7.15 45.04
N ASN A 56 5.23 8.37 45.39
CA ASN A 56 4.20 8.65 46.37
C ASN A 56 3.29 9.77 45.85
N LEU A 57 2.05 9.84 46.36
CA LEU A 57 1.19 11.00 46.14
C LEU A 57 1.45 12.03 47.23
N TYR A 58 1.73 13.26 46.83
CA TYR A 58 1.82 14.44 47.68
C TYR A 58 0.69 15.39 47.31
N PHE A 59 -0.21 15.66 48.26
CA PHE A 59 -1.39 16.46 47.95
C PHE A 59 -1.77 17.46 49.04
N GLY A 60 -2.52 18.46 48.62
CA GLY A 60 -3.07 19.49 49.48
C GLY A 60 -4.24 20.21 48.85
N VAL A 61 -5.08 20.79 49.70
CA VAL A 61 -6.26 21.55 49.26
C VAL A 61 -6.52 22.76 50.17
N GLN A 62 -7.34 23.69 49.70
CA GLN A 62 -8.02 24.68 50.51
C GLN A 62 -9.53 24.44 50.41
N ALA A 63 -10.13 23.77 51.40
CA ALA A 63 -11.55 23.42 51.29
C ALA A 63 -12.47 24.55 51.77
N ARG A 64 -13.41 25.01 50.96
CA ARG A 64 -14.37 26.06 51.35
C ARG A 64 -15.80 25.61 51.10
N ILE A 65 -16.72 26.23 51.84
CA ILE A 65 -18.15 26.15 51.57
C ILE A 65 -18.63 27.46 50.98
N ARG A 66 -19.39 27.37 49.88
CA ARG A 66 -20.16 28.49 49.36
C ARG A 66 -21.45 28.62 50.14
N ASN A 67 -21.64 29.74 50.85
CA ASN A 67 -22.91 30.06 51.49
C ASN A 67 -23.79 30.78 50.46
N SER A 68 -24.69 30.05 49.80
CA SER A 68 -25.73 30.64 48.95
C SER A 68 -26.62 31.57 49.78
N TYR A 69 -26.89 32.78 49.26
CA TYR A 69 -27.66 33.91 49.82
C TYR A 69 -26.83 35.00 50.55
N ALA A 70 -26.52 36.05 49.77
CA ALA A 70 -26.12 37.41 50.20
C ALA A 70 -24.73 37.57 50.86
N GLY A 71 -23.69 37.76 50.04
CA GLY A 71 -22.52 38.58 50.38
C GLY A 71 -21.78 38.23 51.69
N GLY A 72 -21.66 36.94 52.02
CA GLY A 72 -20.95 36.46 53.19
C GLY A 72 -19.59 35.84 52.86
N ASN A 73 -18.64 35.89 53.80
CA ASN A 73 -17.35 35.20 53.71
C ASN A 73 -17.55 33.71 53.44
N ASN A 74 -16.94 33.16 52.37
CA ASN A 74 -16.87 31.71 52.08
C ASN A 74 -15.89 31.03 53.05
N PRO A 75 -16.35 30.45 54.18
CA PRO A 75 -15.46 30.05 55.25
C PRO A 75 -14.73 28.73 54.91
N LEU A 76 -13.60 28.52 55.58
CA LEU A 76 -12.89 27.25 55.54
C LEU A 76 -13.73 26.16 56.21
N LEU A 77 -13.85 25.00 55.56
CA LEU A 77 -14.52 23.83 56.11
C LEU A 77 -13.71 23.24 57.28
N THR A 78 -14.38 22.92 58.38
CA THR A 78 -13.75 22.33 59.59
C THR A 78 -14.03 20.83 59.74
N ASN A 79 -14.91 20.30 58.91
CA ASN A 79 -15.45 18.95 58.94
C ASN A 79 -15.23 18.24 57.58
N PHE A 80 -14.13 18.57 56.90
CA PHE A 80 -13.77 18.03 55.59
C PHE A 80 -12.88 16.79 55.74
N TYR A 81 -13.15 15.74 54.97
CA TYR A 81 -12.49 14.43 55.07
C TYR A 81 -12.02 13.98 53.69
N TYR A 82 -11.02 13.11 53.70
CA TYR A 82 -10.60 12.36 52.52
C TYR A 82 -10.48 10.86 52.80
N ARG A 83 -10.55 10.07 51.72
CA ARG A 83 -10.21 8.64 51.69
C ARG A 83 -9.56 8.28 50.35
N ILE A 84 -8.54 7.44 50.38
CA ILE A 84 -7.90 6.92 49.18
C ILE A 84 -8.25 5.45 49.02
N PHE A 85 -8.50 5.04 47.78
CA PHE A 85 -8.82 3.68 47.38
C PHE A 85 -7.89 3.27 46.23
N ASN A 86 -7.65 1.97 46.08
CA ASN A 86 -7.06 1.44 44.85
C ASN A 86 -8.16 1.26 43.77
N ALA A 87 -7.76 0.94 42.53
CA ALA A 87 -8.68 0.70 41.42
C ALA A 87 -9.79 -0.31 41.71
N ALA A 88 -9.52 -1.32 42.55
CA ALA A 88 -10.51 -2.33 42.97
C ALA A 88 -11.54 -1.82 43.99
N GLY A 89 -11.52 -0.52 44.35
CA GLY A 89 -12.42 0.07 45.34
C GLY A 89 -12.10 -0.32 46.78
N VAL A 90 -10.89 -0.81 47.06
CA VAL A 90 -10.46 -1.18 48.42
C VAL A 90 -9.81 0.04 49.10
N PRO A 91 -10.32 0.46 50.27
CA PRO A 91 -9.79 1.63 50.98
C PRO A 91 -8.36 1.38 51.44
N GLN A 92 -7.47 2.31 51.09
CA GLN A 92 -6.05 2.35 51.47
C GLN A 92 -5.81 3.26 52.67
N THR A 93 -6.72 4.22 52.91
CA THR A 93 -6.71 5.06 54.12
C THR A 93 -8.06 4.98 54.83
N PRO A 94 -8.11 5.11 56.17
CA PRO A 94 -9.37 5.34 56.86
C PRO A 94 -9.94 6.73 56.49
N ALA A 95 -11.20 6.98 56.87
CA ALA A 95 -11.77 8.32 56.83
C ALA A 95 -10.89 9.28 57.65
N THR A 96 -10.24 10.23 56.98
CA THR A 96 -9.23 11.09 57.62
C THR A 96 -9.68 12.54 57.58
N LEU A 97 -9.79 13.17 58.75
CA LEU A 97 -10.15 14.58 58.87
C LEU A 97 -9.03 15.47 58.32
N PHE A 98 -9.35 16.30 57.35
CA PHE A 98 -8.45 17.30 56.77
C PHE A 98 -8.44 18.56 57.65
N THR A 99 -7.26 18.93 58.15
CA THR A 99 -7.11 20.13 58.99
C THR A 99 -6.89 21.36 58.12
N ASN A 100 -7.93 22.16 57.95
CA ASN A 100 -7.99 23.23 56.97
C ASN A 100 -7.64 24.61 57.56
N ASN A 101 -6.43 24.78 58.10
CA ASN A 101 -5.96 26.07 58.63
C ASN A 101 -4.44 26.19 58.76
N GLY A 102 -3.95 27.44 58.78
CA GLY A 102 -2.61 27.79 59.27
C GLY A 102 -1.46 27.16 58.47
N THR A 103 -0.66 26.32 59.15
CA THR A 103 0.48 25.58 58.58
C THR A 103 0.24 24.06 58.64
N ALA A 104 -1.02 23.65 58.78
CA ALA A 104 -1.39 22.25 58.83
C ALA A 104 -0.94 21.51 57.57
N VAL A 105 -0.58 20.24 57.74
CA VAL A 105 -0.22 19.34 56.64
C VAL A 105 -1.42 19.25 55.68
N GLY A 106 -1.15 19.44 54.39
CA GLY A 106 -2.11 19.46 53.30
C GLY A 106 -2.80 20.81 53.05
N TYR A 107 -2.72 21.79 53.95
CA TYR A 107 -3.42 23.06 53.76
C TYR A 107 -2.68 23.98 52.78
N ILE A 108 -3.35 24.40 51.71
CA ILE A 108 -2.82 25.37 50.75
C ILE A 108 -3.33 26.78 51.09
N PRO A 109 -2.47 27.71 51.55
CA PRO A 109 -2.93 28.99 52.06
C PRO A 109 -3.31 30.02 50.98
N ASN A 110 -2.63 30.00 49.83
CA ASN A 110 -2.78 31.00 48.78
C ASN A 110 -2.30 30.45 47.42
N TYR A 111 -2.62 31.21 46.36
CA TYR A 111 -2.21 30.91 44.98
C TYR A 111 -0.70 30.68 44.82
N ALA A 112 0.15 31.52 45.42
CA ALA A 112 1.60 31.42 45.26
C ALA A 112 2.15 30.09 45.82
N SER A 113 1.61 29.62 46.95
CA SER A 113 1.96 28.31 47.51
C SER A 113 1.37 27.15 46.69
N ALA A 114 0.21 27.34 46.06
CA ALA A 114 -0.39 26.34 45.17
C ALA A 114 0.45 26.14 43.90
N VAL A 115 0.84 27.24 43.24
CA VAL A 115 1.68 27.21 42.03
C VAL A 115 3.10 26.72 42.32
N ALA A 116 3.63 27.01 43.50
CA ALA A 116 4.92 26.48 43.92
C ALA A 116 4.89 24.96 44.13
N GLY A 117 3.73 24.35 44.39
CA GLY A 117 3.59 22.91 44.58
C GLY A 117 3.98 22.42 45.98
N PRO A 118 4.11 21.10 46.18
CA PRO A 118 4.38 20.50 47.47
C PRO A 118 5.83 20.71 47.91
N ASN A 119 6.03 21.05 49.18
CA ASN A 119 7.36 21.17 49.79
C ASN A 119 7.87 19.81 50.29
N ILE A 120 8.33 18.96 49.38
CA ILE A 120 8.86 17.62 49.68
C ILE A 120 10.30 17.75 50.21
N GLY A 121 10.54 17.26 51.43
CA GLY A 121 11.89 17.26 52.01
C GLY A 121 12.53 18.65 52.23
N GLY A 122 11.75 19.73 52.13
CA GLY A 122 12.27 21.11 52.18
C GLY A 122 12.75 21.66 50.84
N ALA A 123 12.58 20.93 49.74
CA ALA A 123 13.03 21.32 48.40
C ALA A 123 12.30 22.54 47.83
N THR A 124 11.07 22.80 48.28
CA THR A 124 10.23 23.91 47.78
C THR A 124 9.74 24.80 48.94
N PRO A 125 10.59 25.65 49.54
CA PRO A 125 10.21 26.42 50.73
C PRO A 125 9.03 27.40 50.55
N ALA A 126 8.74 27.81 49.31
CA ALA A 126 7.60 28.68 48.98
C ALA A 126 6.27 27.89 48.82
N GLY A 127 6.37 26.57 48.67
CA GLY A 127 5.26 25.64 48.53
C GLY A 127 4.54 25.36 49.83
N TYR A 128 3.48 24.55 49.75
CA TYR A 128 2.71 24.11 50.90
C TYR A 128 3.32 22.85 51.53
N ASN A 129 2.98 22.55 52.78
CA ASN A 129 3.41 21.31 53.45
C ASN A 129 2.44 20.17 53.07
N PRO A 130 2.82 19.17 52.27
CA PRO A 130 1.87 18.23 51.69
C PRO A 130 1.48 17.07 52.63
N ILE A 131 0.28 16.52 52.42
CA ILE A 131 -0.04 15.16 52.89
C ILE A 131 0.67 14.18 51.97
N THR A 132 1.30 13.16 52.53
CA THR A 132 1.94 12.08 51.76
C THR A 132 1.13 10.79 51.89
N PHE A 133 0.81 10.19 50.75
CA PHE A 133 0.28 8.83 50.66
C PHE A 133 1.31 7.93 49.97
N ASN A 134 1.71 6.87 50.67
CA ASN A 134 2.64 5.87 50.15
C ASN A 134 1.82 4.68 49.61
N PRO A 135 1.79 4.47 48.28
CA PRO A 135 1.04 3.38 47.66
C PRO A 135 1.63 2.01 48.02
N SER A 136 0.79 0.97 48.02
CA SER A 136 1.22 -0.40 48.33
C SER A 136 1.56 -1.23 47.09
N ALA A 137 1.13 -0.78 45.91
CA ALA A 137 1.35 -1.41 44.61
C ALA A 137 1.23 -0.38 43.48
N ASN A 138 1.74 -0.73 42.29
CA ASN A 138 1.57 0.05 41.07
C ASN A 138 0.11 0.02 40.61
N GLY A 139 -0.27 1.01 39.79
CA GLY A 139 -1.59 1.13 39.20
C GLY A 139 -2.37 2.35 39.69
N ASP A 140 -3.66 2.37 39.37
CA ASP A 140 -4.52 3.49 39.65
C ASP A 140 -5.09 3.47 41.06
N TYR A 141 -5.19 4.67 41.61
CA TYR A 141 -5.86 4.97 42.87
C TYR A 141 -6.82 6.12 42.63
N TYR A 142 -7.82 6.26 43.51
CA TYR A 142 -8.68 7.43 43.50
C TYR A 142 -8.87 7.98 44.90
N ILE A 143 -9.18 9.28 44.97
CA ILE A 143 -9.42 9.99 46.23
C ILE A 143 -10.88 10.48 46.29
N GLU A 144 -11.52 10.21 47.42
CA GLU A 144 -12.79 10.80 47.80
C GLU A 144 -12.56 12.00 48.73
N LEU A 145 -13.32 13.07 48.53
CA LEU A 145 -13.23 14.36 49.20
C LEU A 145 -14.63 14.81 49.59
N TYR A 146 -14.92 14.95 50.90
CA TYR A 146 -16.29 15.18 51.34
C TYR A 146 -16.38 15.82 52.72
N SER A 147 -17.51 16.46 53.02
CA SER A 147 -17.80 16.94 54.38
C SER A 147 -18.52 15.86 55.19
N SER A 148 -18.25 15.76 56.49
CA SER A 148 -18.90 14.79 57.38
C SER A 148 -18.98 15.27 58.83
N ASN A 149 -20.11 15.03 59.50
CA ASN A 149 -20.33 15.40 60.91
C ASN A 149 -20.22 14.22 61.90
N ASP A 150 -19.97 13.00 61.41
CA ASP A 150 -19.99 11.76 62.21
C ASP A 150 -18.64 11.03 62.20
N GLY A 151 -17.54 11.79 62.09
CA GLY A 151 -16.20 11.24 62.04
C GLY A 151 -15.83 10.66 60.68
N GLY A 152 -16.48 11.12 59.61
CA GLY A 152 -16.21 10.69 58.25
C GLY A 152 -17.00 9.46 57.82
N ALA A 153 -17.97 8.97 58.60
CA ALA A 153 -18.72 7.75 58.28
C ALA A 153 -19.75 7.98 57.16
N THR A 154 -20.45 9.11 57.20
CA THR A 154 -21.40 9.54 56.17
C THR A 154 -21.04 10.93 55.62
N ALA A 155 -21.32 11.17 54.34
CA ALA A 155 -21.23 12.50 53.76
C ALA A 155 -22.41 13.34 54.26
N VAL A 156 -22.14 14.60 54.57
CA VAL A 156 -23.19 15.57 54.93
C VAL A 156 -23.24 16.69 53.90
N ASN A 157 -24.46 17.01 53.48
CA ASN A 157 -24.74 18.21 52.71
C ASN A 157 -24.53 19.43 53.60
N THR A 158 -23.72 20.37 53.13
CA THR A 158 -23.41 21.57 53.86
C THR A 158 -24.53 22.60 53.66
N ALA A 159 -25.67 22.40 54.34
CA ALA A 159 -26.93 23.16 54.18
C ALA A 159 -27.58 23.06 52.77
N PRO A 160 -28.90 23.32 52.63
CA PRO A 160 -29.57 23.29 51.32
C PRO A 160 -28.94 24.31 50.37
N GLY A 161 -28.37 23.86 49.24
CA GLY A 161 -27.71 24.70 48.24
C GLY A 161 -26.22 25.00 48.50
N GLY A 162 -25.61 24.43 49.53
CA GLY A 162 -24.18 24.63 49.80
C GLY A 162 -23.29 23.77 48.92
N ILE A 163 -22.27 24.41 48.32
CA ILE A 163 -21.29 23.78 47.44
C ILE A 163 -19.95 23.76 48.17
N ASN A 164 -19.32 22.59 48.26
CA ASN A 164 -17.91 22.51 48.68
C ASN A 164 -17.05 22.83 47.46
N PHE A 165 -16.07 23.71 47.61
CA PHE A 165 -15.16 24.03 46.50
C PHE A 165 -13.72 24.17 46.99
N LEU A 166 -12.78 23.80 46.11
CA LEU A 166 -11.35 23.72 46.37
C LEU A 166 -10.62 24.75 45.49
N PRO A 167 -10.59 26.05 45.86
CA PRO A 167 -9.95 27.10 45.06
C PRO A 167 -8.46 26.87 44.81
N TYR A 168 -7.80 26.20 45.75
CA TYR A 168 -6.43 25.75 45.59
C TYR A 168 -6.39 24.25 45.89
N PHE A 169 -5.88 23.48 44.96
CA PHE A 169 -5.67 22.05 45.06
C PHE A 169 -4.40 21.66 44.31
N ASP A 170 -3.75 20.60 44.78
CA ASP A 170 -2.56 20.03 44.15
C ASP A 170 -2.50 18.54 44.50
N PHE A 171 -2.25 17.70 43.51
CA PHE A 171 -2.13 16.25 43.62
C PHE A 171 -0.90 15.81 42.82
N THR A 172 0.28 15.94 43.41
CA THR A 172 1.54 15.69 42.70
C THR A 172 2.04 14.28 42.97
N VAL A 173 2.32 13.51 41.91
CA VAL A 173 3.08 12.25 42.02
C VAL A 173 4.58 12.58 41.99
N SER A 174 5.32 12.07 42.98
CA SER A 174 6.76 12.33 43.10
C SER A 174 7.47 11.27 43.91
N ASP A 175 8.78 11.13 43.71
CA ASP A 175 9.62 10.40 44.65
C ASP A 175 9.92 11.21 45.93
N ALA A 176 10.56 10.57 46.92
CA ALA A 176 10.97 11.25 48.16
C ALA A 176 12.07 12.32 47.96
N SER A 177 12.69 12.37 46.79
CA SER A 177 13.73 13.35 46.42
C SER A 177 13.16 14.58 45.71
N ASN A 178 11.82 14.70 45.63
CA ASN A 178 11.11 15.77 44.91
C ASN A 178 11.33 15.74 43.39
N ASN A 179 11.55 14.55 42.81
CA ASN A 179 11.46 14.36 41.36
C ASN A 179 9.97 14.14 41.05
N GLN A 180 9.31 15.19 40.56
CA GLN A 180 7.87 15.21 40.33
C GLN A 180 7.54 14.81 38.89
N VAL A 181 6.42 14.15 38.69
CA VAL A 181 5.92 13.68 37.39
C VAL A 181 4.51 14.23 37.18
N GLU A 182 4.32 15.07 36.15
CA GLU A 182 3.00 15.56 35.70
C GLU A 182 2.31 14.50 34.82
N GLY A 183 1.04 14.70 34.47
CA GLY A 183 0.32 13.77 33.58
C GLY A 183 -0.15 12.50 34.28
N ARG A 184 -0.24 12.52 35.61
CA ARG A 184 -0.65 11.37 36.44
C ARG A 184 -2.02 11.54 37.08
N ILE A 185 -2.63 12.71 36.96
CA ILE A 185 -3.92 13.04 37.56
C ILE A 185 -4.98 13.16 36.48
N TRP A 186 -6.04 12.40 36.64
CA TRP A 186 -7.13 12.36 35.66
C TRP A 186 -8.49 12.12 36.31
N SER A 187 -9.53 12.46 35.58
CA SER A 187 -10.92 12.11 35.86
C SER A 187 -11.58 11.77 34.54
N ARG A 188 -12.64 10.94 34.54
CA ARG A 188 -13.46 10.78 33.33
C ARG A 188 -14.36 11.99 33.08
N LYS A 189 -14.73 12.70 34.16
CA LYS A 189 -15.49 13.94 34.10
C LYS A 189 -15.00 14.92 35.16
N TRP A 190 -14.56 16.09 34.71
CA TRP A 190 -14.13 17.15 35.61
C TRP A 190 -15.30 18.03 36.01
N SER A 191 -15.40 18.33 37.30
CA SER A 191 -16.40 19.25 37.86
C SER A 191 -15.68 20.48 38.42
N PHE A 192 -15.75 21.60 37.69
CA PHE A 192 -15.08 22.85 38.03
C PHE A 192 -16.04 24.02 38.22
N ILE A 193 -15.66 24.96 39.10
CA ILE A 193 -16.35 26.23 39.33
C ILE A 193 -15.34 27.38 39.20
N THR A 194 -15.66 28.42 38.44
CA THR A 194 -14.80 29.58 38.26
C THR A 194 -15.05 30.65 39.32
N TYR A 195 -14.01 31.37 39.72
CA TYR A 195 -14.07 32.35 40.80
C TYR A 195 -13.12 33.53 40.57
N ARG A 196 -13.42 34.67 41.20
CA ARG A 196 -12.47 35.78 41.34
C ARG A 196 -11.97 35.86 42.78
N VAL A 197 -10.75 36.37 42.94
CA VAL A 197 -10.23 36.75 44.26
C VAL A 197 -10.71 38.18 44.54
N GLU A 198 -11.88 38.30 45.17
CA GLU A 198 -12.53 39.59 45.46
C GLU A 198 -12.49 39.93 46.96
N ASP A 199 -12.52 41.23 47.26
CA ASP A 199 -12.83 41.76 48.61
C ASP A 199 -14.36 41.67 48.81
N ALA A 200 -14.86 40.45 49.01
CA ALA A 200 -16.30 40.17 49.07
C ALA A 200 -17.03 40.88 50.23
N ASP A 201 -16.31 41.36 51.25
CA ASP A 201 -16.87 42.10 52.38
C ASP A 201 -16.60 43.63 52.34
N ASN A 202 -16.02 44.13 51.23
CA ASN A 202 -15.65 45.54 51.02
C ASN A 202 -14.81 46.10 52.19
N ASN A 203 -14.08 45.24 52.88
CA ASN A 203 -13.30 45.59 54.04
C ASN A 203 -11.83 45.30 53.73
N ALA A 204 -11.11 46.37 53.40
CA ALA A 204 -9.67 46.32 53.09
C ALA A 204 -8.76 45.74 54.22
N THR A 205 -9.31 45.36 55.38
CA THR A 205 -8.59 44.71 56.49
C THR A 205 -8.82 43.20 56.60
N THR A 206 -9.80 42.65 55.88
CA THR A 206 -10.05 41.21 55.76
C THR A 206 -9.36 40.68 54.50
N PRO A 207 -8.74 39.49 54.54
CA PRO A 207 -8.13 38.91 53.34
C PRO A 207 -9.21 38.63 52.29
N ASN A 208 -8.97 39.03 51.03
CA ASN A 208 -9.80 38.65 49.89
C ASN A 208 -10.01 37.14 49.88
N VAL A 209 -11.26 36.71 49.76
CA VAL A 209 -11.62 35.29 49.74
C VAL A 209 -12.05 34.89 48.33
N PRO A 210 -11.63 33.70 47.85
CA PRO A 210 -12.18 33.13 46.61
C PRO A 210 -13.71 33.14 46.61
N ASN A 211 -14.30 33.77 45.60
CA ASN A 211 -15.74 33.90 45.44
C ASN A 211 -16.16 33.46 44.03
N PRO A 212 -16.90 32.34 43.88
CA PRO A 212 -17.42 31.90 42.59
C PRO A 212 -18.16 33.02 41.86
N SER A 213 -17.84 33.20 40.58
CA SER A 213 -18.26 34.37 39.81
C SER A 213 -18.46 34.03 38.34
N ASP A 214 -19.56 34.53 37.79
CA ASP A 214 -19.98 34.43 36.38
C ASP A 214 -19.09 35.24 35.42
N VAL A 215 -18.25 36.13 35.96
CA VAL A 215 -17.28 36.91 35.19
C VAL A 215 -15.87 36.31 35.20
N ALA A 216 -15.64 35.20 35.91
CA ALA A 216 -14.33 34.52 35.96
C ALA A 216 -14.18 33.53 34.79
N SER A 217 -13.03 33.58 34.11
CA SER A 217 -12.70 32.66 33.01
C SER A 217 -11.98 31.42 33.53
N PHE A 218 -12.29 30.25 32.98
CA PHE A 218 -11.31 29.16 32.94
C PHE A 218 -10.23 29.53 31.93
N GLU A 219 -8.97 29.22 32.25
CA GLU A 219 -7.80 29.51 31.40
C GLU A 219 -6.81 28.35 31.37
N GLY A 220 -7.21 27.17 31.84
CA GLY A 220 -6.38 25.97 31.70
C GLY A 220 -6.60 25.27 30.37
N ASP A 221 -5.92 24.13 30.25
CA ASP A 221 -6.12 23.19 29.15
C ASP A 221 -6.62 21.87 29.72
N PHE A 222 -7.32 21.12 28.87
CA PHE A 222 -7.61 19.72 29.12
C PHE A 222 -6.91 18.85 28.10
N TYR A 223 -6.56 17.64 28.52
CA TYR A 223 -6.00 16.62 27.65
C TYR A 223 -6.83 15.35 27.77
N ALA A 224 -6.90 14.55 26.72
CA ALA A 224 -7.49 13.21 26.79
C ALA A 224 -6.53 12.18 26.23
N TYR A 225 -6.60 10.99 26.81
CA TYR A 225 -6.05 9.75 26.25
C TYR A 225 -7.23 8.90 25.79
N THR A 226 -7.38 8.76 24.48
CA THR A 226 -8.51 8.07 23.84
C THR A 226 -8.32 6.56 23.83
N ASP A 227 -9.38 5.80 23.52
CA ASP A 227 -9.34 4.33 23.49
C ASP A 227 -8.38 3.78 22.41
N ASP A 228 -8.22 4.49 21.31
CA ASP A 228 -7.22 4.23 20.26
C ASP A 228 -5.84 4.85 20.56
N GLN A 229 -5.61 5.22 21.83
CA GLN A 229 -4.33 5.66 22.39
C GLN A 229 -3.79 6.94 21.76
N VAL A 230 -4.68 7.84 21.34
CA VAL A 230 -4.31 9.16 20.82
C VAL A 230 -4.35 10.16 21.97
N ILE A 231 -3.36 11.06 22.03
CA ILE A 231 -3.31 12.15 23.00
C ILE A 231 -3.67 13.46 22.32
N VAL A 232 -4.67 14.13 22.89
CA VAL A 232 -5.22 15.38 22.36
C VAL A 232 -5.29 16.45 23.44
N GLN A 233 -5.34 17.72 23.03
CA GLN A 233 -5.42 18.89 23.89
C GLN A 233 -6.58 19.79 23.44
N VAL A 234 -7.40 20.19 24.40
CA VAL A 234 -8.47 21.20 24.25
C VAL A 234 -8.06 22.46 25.00
N GLN A 235 -7.94 23.56 24.26
CA GLN A 235 -7.57 24.87 24.79
C GLN A 235 -8.77 25.81 24.70
N PHE A 236 -9.14 26.43 25.81
CA PHE A 236 -10.17 27.47 25.81
C PHE A 236 -9.53 28.85 25.73
N GLU A 237 -9.96 29.68 24.78
CA GLU A 237 -9.51 31.06 24.76
C GLU A 237 -10.06 31.84 25.97
N PRO A 238 -9.33 32.86 26.47
CA PRO A 238 -9.79 33.65 27.61
C PRO A 238 -11.20 34.21 27.35
N GLY A 239 -12.19 33.86 28.17
CA GLY A 239 -13.59 34.16 27.89
C GLY A 239 -14.54 32.98 28.05
N PHE A 240 -14.04 31.77 28.32
CA PHE A 240 -14.84 30.63 28.78
C PHE A 240 -15.22 30.79 30.25
N ARG A 241 -16.48 31.15 30.54
CA ARG A 241 -16.97 31.52 31.89
C ARG A 241 -18.16 30.66 32.30
N PRO A 242 -17.92 29.41 32.71
CA PRO A 242 -18.99 28.45 33.01
C PRO A 242 -19.75 28.66 34.33
N PHE A 243 -19.37 29.59 35.19
CA PHE A 243 -19.76 29.63 36.61
C PHE A 243 -19.44 28.31 37.34
N GLY A 244 -20.21 27.23 37.15
CA GLY A 244 -19.85 25.84 37.50
C GLY A 244 -20.29 24.87 36.40
N TYR A 245 -19.38 24.00 35.92
CA TYR A 245 -19.63 23.11 34.79
C TYR A 245 -19.05 21.71 35.01
N GLN A 246 -19.54 20.78 34.22
CA GLN A 246 -18.92 19.47 34.06
C GLN A 246 -18.44 19.30 32.62
N LEU A 247 -17.24 18.76 32.45
CA LEU A 247 -16.66 18.44 31.14
C LEU A 247 -16.19 17.00 31.15
N ALA A 248 -16.65 16.25 30.16
CA ALA A 248 -16.12 14.93 29.81
C ALA A 248 -15.56 15.00 28.39
N MET A 249 -14.73 14.03 28.03
CA MET A 249 -14.37 13.77 26.64
C MET A 249 -14.64 12.32 26.33
N ASN A 250 -15.22 12.03 25.16
CA ASN A 250 -15.72 10.68 24.87
C ASN A 250 -15.84 10.41 23.36
N ARG A 251 -16.19 9.18 22.99
CA ARG A 251 -16.28 8.74 21.59
C ARG A 251 -17.55 9.22 20.88
N PHE A 252 -18.69 9.23 21.58
CA PHE A 252 -20.00 9.40 20.95
C PHE A 252 -20.65 10.79 21.14
N GLY A 253 -20.17 11.62 22.06
CA GLY A 253 -20.73 12.95 22.33
C GLY A 253 -21.73 12.97 23.48
N VAL A 254 -22.94 13.47 23.23
CA VAL A 254 -23.96 13.71 24.26
C VAL A 254 -24.74 12.41 24.55
N VAL A 255 -24.11 11.50 25.30
CA VAL A 255 -24.67 10.19 25.70
C VAL A 255 -24.67 10.02 27.23
N ASN A 256 -25.54 9.15 27.75
CA ASN A 256 -25.52 8.85 29.19
C ASN A 256 -24.34 7.98 29.57
N ASP A 257 -23.93 7.06 28.70
CA ASP A 257 -22.88 6.07 28.91
C ASP A 257 -22.16 5.87 27.57
N ASP A 258 -20.86 6.13 27.50
CA ASP A 258 -20.07 6.02 26.26
C ASP A 258 -19.83 4.56 25.83
N ASP A 259 -19.89 3.60 26.76
CA ASP A 259 -19.70 2.17 26.50
C ASP A 259 -20.98 1.48 25.97
N ASP A 260 -22.09 2.21 25.85
CA ASP A 260 -23.35 1.67 25.31
C ASP A 260 -23.22 1.42 23.80
N MET A 261 -23.21 0.15 23.39
CA MET A 261 -23.12 -0.27 21.99
C MET A 261 -24.30 0.21 21.12
N THR A 262 -25.38 0.75 21.72
CA THR A 262 -26.51 1.34 20.99
C THR A 262 -26.31 2.81 20.63
N ASN A 263 -25.20 3.42 21.07
CA ASN A 263 -24.84 4.78 20.69
C ASN A 263 -24.62 4.87 19.17
N ASP A 264 -25.10 5.96 18.57
CA ASP A 264 -24.92 6.29 17.15
C ASP A 264 -24.29 7.68 17.07
N PHE A 265 -23.03 7.72 16.65
CA PHE A 265 -22.25 8.95 16.61
C PHE A 265 -22.93 10.07 15.81
N LEU A 266 -23.54 9.76 14.66
CA LEU A 266 -24.17 10.77 13.81
C LEU A 266 -25.33 11.48 14.53
N THR A 267 -26.04 10.75 15.38
CA THR A 267 -27.13 11.27 16.20
C THR A 267 -26.63 11.96 17.47
N THR A 268 -25.64 11.40 18.14
CA THR A 268 -25.22 11.78 19.50
C THR A 268 -24.12 12.84 19.55
N ARG A 269 -23.42 13.10 18.44
CA ARG A 269 -22.45 14.21 18.31
C ARG A 269 -23.06 15.61 18.44
N ARG A 270 -24.39 15.71 18.39
CA ARG A 270 -25.11 16.98 18.37
C ARG A 270 -25.24 17.57 19.76
N SER A 271 -25.08 18.89 19.89
CA SER A 271 -25.46 19.62 21.11
C SER A 271 -26.95 19.46 21.39
N GLN A 272 -27.35 19.27 22.65
CA GLN A 272 -28.74 18.96 23.01
C GLN A 272 -29.30 19.89 24.08
N SER A 273 -30.58 20.25 23.93
CA SER A 273 -31.38 20.89 24.99
C SER A 273 -32.08 19.83 25.85
N TYR A 274 -31.99 19.96 27.18
CA TYR A 274 -32.78 19.17 28.14
C TYR A 274 -33.81 20.00 28.93
N GLY A 275 -33.83 21.33 28.74
CA GLY A 275 -34.82 22.22 29.36
C GLY A 275 -34.72 22.21 30.90
N LEU A 276 -35.85 22.05 31.59
CA LEU A 276 -35.90 21.87 33.07
C LEU A 276 -35.69 20.41 33.51
N GLY A 277 -35.38 19.51 32.58
CA GLY A 277 -35.05 18.11 32.87
C GLY A 277 -33.67 17.96 33.50
N THR A 278 -33.25 16.71 33.72
CA THR A 278 -31.87 16.41 34.10
C THR A 278 -30.99 16.35 32.85
N PRO A 279 -29.77 16.90 32.90
CA PRO A 279 -28.78 16.68 31.84
C PRO A 279 -28.45 15.19 31.70
N VAL A 280 -27.82 14.82 30.59
CA VAL A 280 -27.17 13.50 30.44
C VAL A 280 -26.05 13.35 31.47
N ASN A 281 -25.78 12.12 31.90
CA ASN A 281 -24.76 11.88 32.93
C ASN A 281 -23.32 11.92 32.39
N LEU A 282 -23.11 11.64 31.10
CA LEU A 282 -21.78 11.54 30.48
C LEU A 282 -20.87 10.52 31.20
N ASP A 283 -21.38 9.33 31.47
CA ASP A 283 -20.64 8.24 32.12
C ASP A 283 -19.66 7.55 31.15
N ASN A 284 -18.59 6.96 31.72
CA ASN A 284 -17.59 6.13 31.03
C ASN A 284 -16.77 6.78 29.89
N GLY A 285 -16.72 8.10 29.77
CA GLY A 285 -15.82 8.80 28.83
C GLY A 285 -14.32 8.59 29.09
N TYR A 286 -13.47 9.10 28.21
CA TYR A 286 -12.01 8.95 28.22
C TYR A 286 -11.33 9.41 29.52
N GLN A 287 -10.06 9.02 29.70
CA GLN A 287 -9.23 9.57 30.77
C GLN A 287 -8.89 11.04 30.42
N VAL A 288 -9.47 11.98 31.17
CA VAL A 288 -9.26 13.42 30.95
C VAL A 288 -8.31 13.98 32.01
N PHE A 289 -7.26 14.65 31.56
CA PHE A 289 -6.19 15.22 32.37
C PHE A 289 -6.23 16.75 32.30
N ILE A 290 -5.59 17.38 33.27
CA ILE A 290 -5.33 18.83 33.30
C ILE A 290 -3.85 19.15 32.97
N THR A 291 -3.06 18.11 32.72
CA THR A 291 -1.66 18.12 32.27
C THR A 291 -1.53 17.15 31.09
N GLU A 292 -0.50 17.33 30.26
CA GLU A 292 -0.20 16.33 29.23
C GLU A 292 0.04 14.96 29.89
N PRO A 293 -0.64 13.87 29.46
CA PRO A 293 -0.49 12.54 30.05
C PRO A 293 0.96 12.05 30.01
N ASP A 294 1.41 11.37 31.08
CA ASP A 294 2.75 10.77 31.09
C ASP A 294 2.83 9.62 30.07
N GLN A 295 3.46 9.90 28.93
CA GLN A 295 3.56 8.97 27.81
C GLN A 295 4.38 7.69 28.11
N ASN A 296 5.07 7.60 29.25
CA ASN A 296 5.68 6.33 29.68
C ASN A 296 4.65 5.34 30.22
N ILE A 297 3.44 5.81 30.56
CA ILE A 297 2.34 5.01 31.09
C ILE A 297 1.14 5.04 30.15
N PHE A 298 0.75 6.22 29.69
CA PHE A 298 -0.28 6.43 28.67
C PHE A 298 0.40 6.42 27.30
N VAL A 299 0.86 5.23 26.90
CA VAL A 299 1.68 5.05 25.69
C VAL A 299 0.84 5.37 24.47
N PRO A 300 1.22 6.36 23.63
CA PRO A 300 0.46 6.67 22.43
C PRO A 300 0.55 5.56 21.39
N SER A 301 -0.50 5.40 20.58
CA SER A 301 -0.43 4.58 19.38
C SER A 301 0.60 5.14 18.39
N VAL A 302 1.12 4.29 17.52
CA VAL A 302 1.91 4.74 16.36
C VAL A 302 0.96 5.31 15.31
N GLU A 303 1.44 6.29 14.54
CA GLU A 303 0.66 6.79 13.40
C GLU A 303 0.45 5.63 12.40
N PRO A 304 -0.80 5.29 12.05
CA PRO A 304 -1.07 4.25 11.07
C PRO A 304 -0.64 4.70 9.67
N ASN A 305 -0.33 3.72 8.81
CA ASN A 305 -0.16 3.99 7.38
C ASN A 305 -1.48 4.56 6.80
N PRO A 306 -1.41 5.41 5.77
CA PRO A 306 -2.61 5.83 5.04
C PRO A 306 -3.39 4.61 4.56
N VAL A 307 -4.70 4.63 4.77
CA VAL A 307 -5.64 3.63 4.24
C VAL A 307 -5.72 3.85 2.73
N VAL A 308 -5.43 2.83 1.93
CA VAL A 308 -5.46 2.92 0.46
C VAL A 308 -6.73 2.24 -0.06
N ALA A 309 -7.28 2.81 -1.13
CA ALA A 309 -8.15 2.12 -2.07
C ALA A 309 -7.34 1.97 -3.35
N ASP A 310 -7.16 0.74 -3.81
CA ASP A 310 -6.29 0.36 -4.93
C ASP A 310 -7.08 -0.10 -6.15
N LYS A 311 -8.29 -0.64 -5.95
CA LYS A 311 -9.23 -1.02 -7.01
C LYS A 311 -10.65 -0.50 -6.74
N ILE A 312 -11.48 -0.52 -7.78
CA ILE A 312 -12.94 -0.41 -7.70
C ILE A 312 -13.49 -1.72 -8.25
N LEU A 313 -14.40 -2.34 -7.53
CA LEU A 313 -15.05 -3.61 -7.89
C LEU A 313 -16.52 -3.38 -8.25
N GLY A 314 -17.15 -4.36 -8.87
CA GLY A 314 -18.56 -4.31 -9.28
C GLY A 314 -18.78 -3.61 -10.61
N CYS A 315 -20.03 -3.28 -10.91
CA CYS A 315 -20.47 -2.89 -12.26
C CYS A 315 -21.16 -1.53 -12.31
N PRO A 316 -21.36 -0.93 -13.51
CA PRO A 316 -22.09 0.32 -13.67
C PRO A 316 -23.39 0.41 -12.87
N GLY A 317 -23.36 1.21 -11.80
CA GLY A 317 -24.50 1.47 -10.90
C GLY A 317 -24.46 0.72 -9.57
N ASN A 318 -23.51 -0.18 -9.36
CA ASN A 318 -23.28 -0.93 -8.12
C ASN A 318 -21.78 -1.24 -7.97
N TYR A 319 -21.01 -0.23 -7.54
CA TYR A 319 -19.57 -0.34 -7.35
C TYR A 319 -19.21 -0.44 -5.87
N PHE A 320 -18.04 -1.03 -5.60
CA PHE A 320 -17.46 -1.14 -4.27
C PHE A 320 -16.01 -0.68 -4.28
N ILE A 321 -15.62 0.05 -3.22
CA ILE A 321 -14.27 0.54 -3.03
C ILE A 321 -13.68 -0.22 -1.83
N PRO A 322 -12.82 -1.23 -2.05
CA PRO A 322 -12.15 -1.93 -0.97
C PRO A 322 -11.21 -1.00 -0.21
N ILE A 323 -11.27 -1.04 1.11
CA ILE A 323 -10.29 -0.43 2.00
C ILE A 323 -9.93 -1.41 3.13
N THR A 324 -8.67 -1.44 3.53
CA THR A 324 -8.21 -2.28 4.64
C THR A 324 -7.73 -1.45 5.81
N LEU A 325 -8.34 -1.69 6.98
CA LEU A 325 -8.12 -0.92 8.20
C LEU A 325 -7.40 -1.74 9.27
N ILE A 326 -6.25 -1.26 9.74
CA ILE A 326 -5.50 -1.92 10.84
C ILE A 326 -6.11 -1.58 12.21
N LEU A 327 -6.72 -0.41 12.34
CA LEU A 327 -7.35 0.11 13.55
C LEU A 327 -8.76 0.59 13.21
N ALA A 328 -9.59 0.85 14.23
CA ALA A 328 -10.86 1.52 13.99
C ALA A 328 -10.60 2.98 13.61
N GLN A 329 -11.18 3.45 12.49
CA GLN A 329 -10.95 4.79 11.94
C GLN A 329 -12.19 5.30 11.21
N ASP A 330 -12.32 6.61 11.08
CA ASP A 330 -13.25 7.19 10.09
C ASP A 330 -12.52 7.47 8.80
N THR A 331 -13.24 7.39 7.68
CA THR A 331 -12.66 7.59 6.37
C THR A 331 -13.52 8.52 5.52
N ALA A 332 -12.86 9.36 4.72
CA ALA A 332 -13.47 10.10 3.63
C ALA A 332 -12.78 9.65 2.33
N ILE A 333 -13.54 9.06 1.42
CA ILE A 333 -13.07 8.66 0.09
C ILE A 333 -13.52 9.73 -0.90
N ILE A 334 -12.56 10.25 -1.65
CA ILE A 334 -12.76 11.28 -2.68
C ILE A 334 -12.50 10.63 -4.03
N LEU A 335 -13.50 10.70 -4.92
CA LEU A 335 -13.33 10.38 -6.35
C LEU A 335 -13.32 11.71 -7.12
N ASP A 336 -12.20 12.03 -7.75
CA ASP A 336 -11.98 13.27 -8.50
C ASP A 336 -12.25 13.02 -10.00
N PHE A 337 -13.36 13.58 -10.48
CA PHE A 337 -13.79 13.50 -11.88
C PHE A 337 -13.53 14.78 -12.67
N ASN A 338 -13.33 15.90 -11.98
CA ASN A 338 -13.18 17.21 -12.63
C ASN A 338 -11.71 17.59 -12.89
N GLY A 339 -10.76 16.82 -12.34
CA GLY A 339 -9.31 16.98 -12.48
C GLY A 339 -8.70 18.06 -11.59
N VAL A 340 -9.45 18.57 -10.61
CA VAL A 340 -9.00 19.57 -9.64
C VAL A 340 -8.80 18.89 -8.29
N ALA A 341 -7.53 18.76 -7.91
CA ALA A 341 -7.12 18.04 -6.71
C ALA A 341 -7.90 18.41 -5.44
N GLY A 342 -8.39 17.37 -4.77
CA GLY A 342 -9.21 17.44 -3.55
C GLY A 342 -10.70 17.42 -3.87
N TYR A 343 -11.55 17.45 -2.84
CA TYR A 343 -13.00 17.52 -3.04
C TYR A 343 -13.47 18.97 -3.19
N GLN A 344 -14.30 19.26 -4.20
CA GLN A 344 -15.04 20.52 -4.28
C GLN A 344 -16.56 20.31 -4.23
N SER A 345 -17.18 20.87 -3.20
CA SER A 345 -18.64 20.79 -3.03
C SER A 345 -19.40 21.38 -4.24
N GLY A 346 -20.37 20.62 -4.75
CA GLY A 346 -21.22 21.02 -5.87
C GLY A 346 -20.55 20.88 -7.24
N THR A 347 -19.57 19.98 -7.37
CA THR A 347 -18.91 19.61 -8.62
C THR A 347 -19.14 18.12 -8.94
N GLU A 348 -18.47 17.60 -9.96
CA GLU A 348 -18.53 16.17 -10.35
C GLU A 348 -17.81 15.27 -9.34
N ASP A 349 -17.03 15.81 -8.40
CA ASP A 349 -16.31 15.02 -7.40
C ASP A 349 -17.28 14.30 -6.44
N VAL A 350 -16.99 13.04 -6.15
CA VAL A 350 -17.75 12.25 -5.18
C VAL A 350 -17.02 12.27 -3.84
N LEU A 351 -17.78 12.49 -2.76
CA LEU A 351 -17.29 12.36 -1.39
C LEU A 351 -18.13 11.29 -0.67
N ILE A 352 -17.48 10.20 -0.27
CA ILE A 352 -18.08 9.13 0.52
C ILE A 352 -17.47 9.19 1.92
N GLU A 353 -18.30 9.43 2.93
CA GLU A 353 -17.87 9.49 4.33
C GLU A 353 -18.36 8.26 5.07
N VAL A 354 -17.42 7.53 5.66
CA VAL A 354 -17.70 6.31 6.41
C VAL A 354 -17.24 6.50 7.84
N TYR A 355 -18.17 6.33 8.76
CA TYR A 355 -17.97 6.55 10.19
C TYR A 355 -17.97 5.22 10.93
N GLU A 356 -17.19 5.13 12.00
CA GLU A 356 -17.14 3.99 12.91
C GLU A 356 -16.66 2.68 12.25
N ASN A 357 -15.78 2.78 11.27
CA ASN A 357 -15.24 1.58 10.66
C ASN A 357 -14.50 0.73 11.69
N THR A 358 -14.71 -0.58 11.61
CA THR A 358 -13.97 -1.57 12.38
C THR A 358 -12.71 -1.99 11.62
N PRO A 359 -11.67 -2.49 12.31
CA PRO A 359 -10.52 -3.11 11.65
C PRO A 359 -10.94 -4.25 10.71
N GLY A 360 -10.12 -4.49 9.68
CA GLY A 360 -10.35 -5.48 8.62
C GLY A 360 -10.62 -4.83 7.27
N GLN A 361 -10.87 -5.66 6.27
CA GLN A 361 -11.32 -5.23 4.95
C GLN A 361 -12.75 -4.69 5.05
N LYS A 362 -13.04 -3.67 4.24
CA LYS A 362 -14.36 -3.05 4.09
C LYS A 362 -14.61 -2.77 2.61
N LEU A 363 -15.80 -3.15 2.15
CA LEU A 363 -16.30 -2.76 0.84
C LEU A 363 -17.17 -1.52 1.00
N ILE A 364 -16.73 -0.38 0.46
CA ILE A 364 -17.48 0.87 0.55
C ILE A 364 -18.34 1.02 -0.71
N PRO A 365 -19.67 1.00 -0.61
CA PRO A 365 -20.54 1.06 -1.79
C PRO A 365 -20.55 2.45 -2.43
N TRP A 366 -20.60 2.48 -3.76
CA TRP A 366 -20.77 3.65 -4.59
C TRP A 366 -21.77 3.37 -5.72
N ASP A 367 -22.70 4.29 -5.95
CA ASP A 367 -23.80 4.14 -6.89
C ASP A 367 -23.43 4.41 -8.36
N GLY A 368 -22.15 4.64 -8.64
CA GLY A 368 -21.65 4.96 -9.99
C GLY A 368 -22.04 6.34 -10.50
N ASN A 369 -22.63 7.21 -9.67
CA ASN A 369 -22.95 8.58 -10.04
C ASN A 369 -21.86 9.56 -9.57
N ASP A 370 -21.63 10.60 -10.38
CA ASP A 370 -20.80 11.75 -10.04
C ASP A 370 -21.42 12.60 -8.91
N GLY A 371 -20.67 13.59 -8.40
CA GLY A 371 -21.15 14.52 -7.38
C GLY A 371 -22.34 15.41 -7.80
N LEU A 372 -22.71 15.41 -9.09
CA LEU A 372 -23.89 16.09 -9.63
C LEU A 372 -25.09 15.16 -9.81
N GLY A 373 -24.93 13.86 -9.56
CA GLY A 373 -25.94 12.81 -9.70
C GLY A 373 -26.12 12.27 -11.12
N ASN A 374 -25.13 12.44 -12.00
CA ASN A 374 -25.12 11.81 -13.33
C ASN A 374 -24.33 10.50 -13.30
N PRO A 375 -24.73 9.45 -14.04
CA PRO A 375 -23.91 8.25 -14.19
C PRO A 375 -22.54 8.58 -14.78
N VAL A 376 -21.49 8.03 -14.17
CA VAL A 376 -20.12 8.17 -14.66
C VAL A 376 -19.95 7.35 -15.94
N THR A 377 -19.32 7.94 -16.95
CA THR A 377 -19.05 7.30 -18.25
C THR A 377 -17.57 7.21 -18.58
N THR A 378 -16.70 7.59 -17.64
CA THR A 378 -15.24 7.44 -17.77
C THR A 378 -14.84 6.05 -17.26
N ASN A 379 -13.75 5.51 -17.80
CA ASN A 379 -13.20 4.21 -17.40
C ASN A 379 -12.18 4.31 -16.25
N ALA A 380 -11.93 5.51 -15.72
CA ALA A 380 -11.03 5.71 -14.58
C ALA A 380 -11.42 6.97 -13.79
N THR A 381 -10.96 7.04 -12.55
CA THR A 381 -11.03 8.21 -11.67
C THR A 381 -9.81 8.30 -10.77
N THR A 382 -9.54 9.48 -10.21
CA THR A 382 -8.49 9.62 -9.20
C THR A 382 -9.10 9.47 -7.81
N VAL A 383 -8.57 8.52 -7.02
CA VAL A 383 -9.06 8.22 -5.67
C VAL A 383 -8.10 8.78 -4.63
N THR A 384 -8.64 9.42 -3.61
CA THR A 384 -7.91 9.82 -2.40
C THR A 384 -8.70 9.37 -1.18
N VAL A 385 -8.05 8.66 -0.27
CA VAL A 385 -8.65 8.26 1.00
C VAL A 385 -8.02 9.10 2.12
N VAL A 386 -8.86 9.73 2.91
CA VAL A 386 -8.48 10.46 4.13
C VAL A 386 -8.96 9.68 5.34
N SER A 387 -8.03 9.27 6.18
CA SER A 387 -8.28 8.52 7.41
C SER A 387 -8.15 9.41 8.65
N TYR A 388 -8.99 9.14 9.64
CA TYR A 388 -9.13 9.93 10.86
C TYR A 388 -9.11 9.01 12.09
N ILE A 389 -8.25 9.33 13.05
CA ILE A 389 -8.15 8.63 14.33
C ILE A 389 -8.19 9.60 15.50
N GLY A 390 -8.42 9.09 16.71
CA GLY A 390 -8.54 9.85 17.94
C GLY A 390 -9.81 10.68 17.99
N ARG A 391 -10.93 10.13 17.48
CA ARG A 391 -12.22 10.82 17.50
C ARG A 391 -12.57 11.18 18.95
N THR A 392 -12.72 12.47 19.20
CA THR A 392 -12.96 12.99 20.54
C THR A 392 -14.06 14.03 20.50
N ASN A 393 -15.12 13.79 21.26
CA ASN A 393 -16.15 14.75 21.57
C ASN A 393 -15.85 15.41 22.92
N VAL A 394 -16.31 16.65 23.09
CA VAL A 394 -16.13 17.46 24.30
C VAL A 394 -17.50 17.94 24.80
N PRO A 395 -18.36 17.04 25.31
CA PRO A 395 -19.64 17.43 25.87
C PRO A 395 -19.45 18.18 27.19
N MET A 396 -20.09 19.34 27.30
CA MET A 396 -20.03 20.20 28.48
C MET A 396 -21.43 20.49 29.03
N ILE A 397 -21.63 20.18 30.31
CA ILE A 397 -22.85 20.48 31.06
C ILE A 397 -22.65 21.78 31.81
N ASP A 398 -23.66 22.64 31.79
CA ASP A 398 -23.64 23.92 32.54
C ASP A 398 -22.54 24.88 32.06
N ALA A 399 -22.28 24.88 30.75
CA ALA A 399 -21.29 25.73 30.09
C ALA A 399 -21.89 27.10 29.71
N GLU A 400 -21.86 28.04 30.66
CA GLU A 400 -22.56 29.33 30.55
C GLU A 400 -22.13 30.24 29.39
N LEU A 401 -20.83 30.55 29.23
CA LEU A 401 -20.33 31.46 28.18
C LEU A 401 -19.01 30.95 27.60
N ASN A 402 -18.82 31.06 26.28
CA ASN A 402 -17.53 30.87 25.61
C ASN A 402 -17.32 31.93 24.53
N ILE A 403 -16.83 33.09 24.94
CA ILE A 403 -16.85 34.30 24.08
C ILE A 403 -15.87 34.21 22.90
N ASN A 404 -14.72 33.57 23.11
CA ASN A 404 -13.62 33.57 22.16
C ASN A 404 -13.37 32.19 21.52
N GLY A 405 -14.18 31.18 21.83
CA GLY A 405 -14.07 29.85 21.24
C GLY A 405 -12.99 28.98 21.88
N LEU A 406 -12.77 27.82 21.27
CA LEU A 406 -11.75 26.85 21.67
C LEU A 406 -10.87 26.44 20.49
N SER A 407 -9.69 25.91 20.80
CA SER A 407 -8.70 25.39 19.86
C SER A 407 -8.32 23.96 20.23
N ILE A 408 -8.04 23.13 19.21
CA ILE A 408 -7.64 21.73 19.40
C ILE A 408 -6.23 21.54 18.87
N ASN A 409 -5.39 20.84 19.65
CA ASN A 409 -4.11 20.32 19.18
C ASN A 409 -4.05 18.80 19.39
N GLY A 410 -3.54 18.09 18.38
CA GLY A 410 -3.03 16.73 18.59
C GLY A 410 -1.67 16.83 19.27
N ILE A 411 -1.38 15.91 20.19
CA ILE A 411 -0.10 15.80 20.90
C ILE A 411 0.68 14.59 20.38
N ALA A 412 0.04 13.42 20.35
CA ALA A 412 0.59 12.18 19.82
C ALA A 412 -0.55 11.31 19.24
N PRO A 413 -0.33 10.51 18.18
CA PRO A 413 0.93 10.33 17.44
C PRO A 413 1.39 11.55 16.63
N THR A 414 0.50 12.46 16.23
CA THR A 414 0.86 13.65 15.45
C THR A 414 0.60 14.97 16.18
N SER A 415 1.68 15.71 16.42
CA SER A 415 1.60 17.03 17.03
C SER A 415 1.08 18.08 16.05
N GLY A 416 0.19 18.97 16.50
CA GLY A 416 -0.20 20.17 15.75
C GLY A 416 -1.70 20.43 15.78
N SER A 417 -2.10 21.63 15.37
CA SER A 417 -3.50 22.07 15.38
C SER A 417 -4.40 21.15 14.57
N LYS A 418 -5.62 20.95 15.06
CA LYS A 418 -6.62 20.07 14.44
C LYS A 418 -7.88 20.85 14.10
N GLN A 419 -8.56 20.38 13.07
CA GLN A 419 -9.88 20.88 12.73
C GLN A 419 -10.91 20.40 13.77
N MET A 420 -11.91 21.23 13.99
CA MET A 420 -13.05 20.93 14.85
C MET A 420 -14.37 21.08 14.10
N PHE A 421 -15.35 20.42 14.67
CA PHE A 421 -16.66 20.18 14.09
C PHE A 421 -17.73 20.34 15.19
N TRP A 422 -18.94 20.69 14.79
CA TRP A 422 -20.07 20.85 15.71
C TRP A 422 -21.40 20.73 14.97
N ASP A 423 -22.46 20.36 15.71
CA ASP A 423 -23.83 20.36 15.20
C ASP A 423 -24.79 20.78 16.31
N ASP A 424 -25.23 22.04 16.23
CA ASP A 424 -26.15 22.63 17.20
C ASP A 424 -27.62 22.57 16.78
N ARG A 425 -27.96 21.86 15.68
CA ARG A 425 -29.32 21.83 15.14
C ARG A 425 -30.32 21.15 16.08
N ALA A 426 -29.84 20.31 17.01
CA ALA A 426 -30.66 19.68 18.05
C ALA A 426 -30.88 20.57 19.30
N VAL A 427 -30.27 21.76 19.36
CA VAL A 427 -30.57 22.77 20.38
C VAL A 427 -31.90 23.44 20.04
N THR A 428 -32.97 23.09 20.77
CA THR A 428 -34.32 23.58 20.50
C THR A 428 -34.64 24.90 21.21
N VAL A 429 -35.42 25.76 20.54
CA VAL A 429 -36.04 26.96 21.14
C VAL A 429 -37.46 26.68 21.60
N THR A 430 -37.74 26.80 22.89
CA THR A 430 -39.11 26.94 23.38
C THR A 430 -39.45 28.42 23.47
N ASN A 431 -40.29 28.91 22.56
CA ASN A 431 -40.82 30.27 22.63
C ASN A 431 -41.83 30.35 23.79
N ASP A 432 -41.40 30.78 24.98
CA ASP A 432 -42.28 30.91 26.15
C ASP A 432 -43.14 32.19 26.12
N GLY A 433 -42.99 33.03 25.09
CA GLY A 433 -43.81 34.22 24.87
C GLY A 433 -43.61 35.34 25.88
N THR A 434 -42.67 35.25 26.82
CA THR A 434 -42.43 36.28 27.83
C THR A 434 -40.97 36.34 28.27
N GLY A 435 -40.13 37.21 27.65
CA GLY A 435 -38.81 37.46 28.24
C GLY A 435 -37.88 38.44 27.53
N CYS A 436 -37.54 38.22 26.25
CA CYS A 436 -36.43 38.93 25.60
C CYS A 436 -36.88 39.78 24.40
N ASN A 437 -37.94 40.58 24.57
CA ASN A 437 -38.40 41.52 23.53
C ASN A 437 -38.14 42.96 23.99
N VAL A 438 -36.87 43.37 24.00
CA VAL A 438 -36.53 44.80 24.08
C VAL A 438 -36.38 45.35 22.67
N ALA A 439 -37.42 46.04 22.22
CA ALA A 439 -37.40 46.88 21.05
C ALA A 439 -36.26 47.90 21.16
N GLY A 440 -35.15 47.63 20.46
CA GLY A 440 -34.04 48.57 20.25
C GLY A 440 -32.67 48.06 20.69
N GLY A 441 -32.05 47.17 19.91
CA GLY A 441 -30.66 46.74 20.07
C GLY A 441 -30.35 45.48 19.27
N SER A 442 -29.09 45.30 18.89
CA SER A 442 -28.51 44.18 18.11
C SER A 442 -28.82 42.76 18.62
N ASN A 443 -29.48 42.61 19.77
CA ASN A 443 -29.64 41.34 20.48
C ASN A 443 -30.94 40.59 20.15
N ALA A 444 -31.74 41.08 19.20
CA ALA A 444 -32.94 40.40 18.73
C ALA A 444 -32.66 39.30 17.70
N LEU A 445 -31.45 39.26 17.12
CA LEU A 445 -31.04 38.25 16.14
C LEU A 445 -30.42 37.00 16.78
N ASN A 446 -29.98 37.08 18.04
CA ASN A 446 -29.36 35.98 18.79
C ASN A 446 -30.39 34.95 19.31
N ASN A 447 -31.60 34.94 18.75
CA ASN A 447 -32.74 34.15 19.24
C ASN A 447 -33.55 33.50 18.11
N ILE A 448 -32.90 33.24 16.97
CA ILE A 448 -33.48 32.45 15.86
C ILE A 448 -32.67 31.15 15.77
N THR A 449 -33.11 30.08 16.43
CA THR A 449 -32.75 28.73 15.96
C THR A 449 -33.63 28.45 14.75
N THR A 450 -33.05 28.53 13.57
CA THR A 450 -33.56 27.75 12.45
C THR A 450 -32.62 26.58 12.24
N VAL A 451 -33.14 25.56 11.57
CA VAL A 451 -32.46 24.43 10.92
C VAL A 451 -31.45 24.91 9.85
N ASN A 452 -30.83 26.08 10.05
CA ASN A 452 -29.94 26.72 9.10
C ASN A 452 -28.61 25.95 9.08
N PRO A 453 -28.24 25.33 7.95
CA PRO A 453 -27.01 24.55 7.84
C PRO A 453 -25.73 25.38 8.10
N ALA A 454 -25.81 26.71 8.12
CA ALA A 454 -24.68 27.58 8.48
C ALA A 454 -24.20 27.44 9.94
N PHE A 455 -24.92 26.73 10.81
CA PHE A 455 -24.58 26.54 12.23
C PHE A 455 -24.15 25.09 12.57
N SER A 456 -23.68 24.36 11.56
CA SER A 456 -23.09 23.03 11.73
C SER A 456 -21.87 22.92 10.81
N ARG A 457 -20.85 22.20 11.28
CA ARG A 457 -19.69 21.74 10.49
C ARG A 457 -19.55 20.28 10.75
N GLU A 458 -20.02 19.47 9.82
CA GLU A 458 -20.37 18.09 10.16
C GLU A 458 -19.75 17.02 9.25
N GLY A 459 -19.40 17.39 8.02
CA GLY A 459 -18.63 16.52 7.12
C GLY A 459 -17.15 16.51 7.52
N LEU A 460 -16.48 15.37 7.35
CA LEU A 460 -15.08 15.11 7.65
C LEU A 460 -14.12 16.10 6.95
N LEU A 461 -14.52 16.67 5.80
CA LEU A 461 -13.75 17.68 5.06
C LEU A 461 -14.20 19.13 5.31
N ASP A 462 -15.26 19.37 6.08
CA ASP A 462 -15.80 20.72 6.39
C ASP A 462 -15.38 21.24 7.78
N GLY A 463 -14.26 20.72 8.31
CA GLY A 463 -13.74 21.14 9.61
C GLY A 463 -13.04 22.51 9.56
N THR A 464 -13.07 23.26 10.67
CA THR A 464 -12.32 24.52 10.79
C THR A 464 -11.28 24.46 11.91
N PHE A 465 -10.17 25.18 11.76
CA PHE A 465 -9.22 25.37 12.86
C PHE A 465 -9.75 26.39 13.87
N GLY A 466 -9.33 26.23 15.12
CA GLY A 466 -9.62 27.17 16.20
C GLY A 466 -8.80 28.47 16.14
N PRO A 467 -9.16 29.47 16.96
CA PRO A 467 -10.26 29.41 17.93
C PRO A 467 -11.63 29.55 17.25
N ALA A 468 -12.54 28.61 17.52
CA ALA A 468 -13.86 28.52 16.90
C ALA A 468 -14.90 27.92 17.85
N HIS A 469 -16.15 27.79 17.40
CA HIS A 469 -17.29 27.30 18.17
C HIS A 469 -17.50 28.09 19.49
N ALA A 470 -17.53 29.42 19.35
CA ALA A 470 -17.91 30.31 20.44
C ALA A 470 -19.43 30.31 20.65
N TRP A 471 -19.89 30.64 21.85
CA TRP A 471 -21.30 30.93 22.14
C TRP A 471 -21.40 32.15 23.06
N SER A 472 -22.50 32.89 22.90
CA SER A 472 -22.67 34.25 23.44
C SER A 472 -21.67 35.29 22.90
N SER A 473 -21.05 35.03 21.73
CA SER A 473 -20.19 35.99 21.02
C SER A 473 -21.01 37.05 20.26
N SER A 474 -20.38 38.18 19.89
CA SER A 474 -21.02 39.19 19.03
C SER A 474 -20.92 38.87 17.53
N ASN A 475 -20.29 37.76 17.15
CA ASN A 475 -20.10 37.34 15.78
C ASN A 475 -21.27 36.42 15.35
N PRO A 476 -22.10 36.82 14.36
CA PRO A 476 -23.26 36.04 13.93
C PRO A 476 -22.91 34.70 13.27
N ASP A 477 -21.64 34.48 12.87
CA ASP A 477 -21.15 33.19 12.35
C ASP A 477 -20.75 32.21 13.48
N ASP A 478 -20.80 32.65 14.75
CA ASP A 478 -20.33 31.96 15.96
C ASP A 478 -21.36 32.08 17.12
N SER A 479 -22.67 32.07 16.82
CA SER A 479 -23.69 32.27 17.85
C SER A 479 -24.75 31.18 17.85
N VAL A 480 -24.54 30.15 18.67
CA VAL A 480 -25.63 29.31 19.18
C VAL A 480 -26.65 30.24 19.89
N PRO A 481 -27.99 30.13 19.72
CA PRO A 481 -28.96 31.04 20.36
C PRO A 481 -29.29 30.67 21.81
N ALA A 482 -29.57 31.65 22.69
CA ALA A 482 -30.02 31.43 24.09
C ALA A 482 -31.55 31.57 24.25
N ILE A 483 -32.19 30.60 24.91
CA ILE A 483 -33.61 30.70 25.29
C ILE A 483 -33.79 31.34 26.66
N SER A 484 -34.89 32.06 26.85
CA SER A 484 -35.38 32.47 28.17
C SER A 484 -36.21 31.34 28.77
N GLN A 485 -35.88 30.88 29.98
CA GLN A 485 -36.78 30.07 30.81
C GLN A 485 -36.72 30.46 32.30
N GLY A 486 -37.90 30.69 32.90
CA GLY A 486 -38.17 30.18 34.25
C GLY A 486 -37.72 30.96 35.51
N GLY A 487 -37.26 32.21 35.42
CA GLY A 487 -37.31 33.16 36.54
C GLY A 487 -36.26 33.02 37.66
N ASN A 488 -34.97 32.94 37.34
CA ASN A 488 -33.90 32.95 38.35
C ASN A 488 -32.85 34.06 38.17
N ASN A 489 -33.30 35.30 37.92
CA ASN A 489 -32.48 36.33 37.28
C ASN A 489 -32.63 37.71 37.95
N THR A 490 -31.71 38.08 38.86
CA THR A 490 -31.44 39.49 39.22
C THR A 490 -29.93 39.68 39.22
N ASN A 491 -29.25 40.56 38.47
CA ASN A 491 -29.54 41.61 37.47
C ASN A 491 -28.15 41.83 36.79
N ALA A 492 -27.93 41.95 35.47
CA ALA A 492 -28.85 42.25 34.39
C ALA A 492 -28.14 42.15 33.02
N VAL A 493 -28.11 40.96 32.41
CA VAL A 493 -28.83 40.62 31.16
C VAL A 493 -28.89 39.09 31.13
N LEU A 494 -30.03 38.49 31.44
CA LEU A 494 -30.16 37.04 31.56
C LEU A 494 -30.98 36.43 30.41
N CYS A 495 -30.54 36.78 29.20
CA CYS A 495 -30.95 36.16 27.95
C CYS A 495 -29.73 35.43 27.32
N ASP A 496 -28.68 35.12 28.09
CA ASP A 496 -27.35 34.64 27.65
C ASP A 496 -26.83 33.40 28.41
N ASP A 497 -27.65 32.79 29.26
CA ASP A 497 -27.33 31.61 30.07
C ASP A 497 -27.50 30.35 29.21
N PHE A 498 -26.39 29.85 28.65
CA PHE A 498 -26.38 28.63 27.83
C PHE A 498 -26.41 27.37 28.69
N GLY A 499 -25.78 27.41 29.85
CA GLY A 499 -25.35 26.22 30.58
C GLY A 499 -26.51 25.46 31.20
N ASN A 500 -27.46 26.17 31.82
CA ASN A 500 -28.39 25.54 32.76
C ASN A 500 -29.36 24.53 32.13
N THR A 501 -29.53 24.53 30.81
CA THR A 501 -30.55 23.71 30.12
C THR A 501 -30.02 22.91 28.93
N ARG A 502 -28.69 22.88 28.72
CA ARG A 502 -28.06 22.33 27.52
C ARG A 502 -26.76 21.60 27.79
N VAL A 503 -26.45 20.66 26.92
CA VAL A 503 -25.12 20.10 26.78
C VAL A 503 -24.59 20.54 25.41
N ILE A 504 -23.52 21.32 25.42
CA ILE A 504 -22.84 21.77 24.19
C ILE A 504 -21.74 20.77 23.88
N ASN A 505 -21.61 20.40 22.61
CA ASN A 505 -20.61 19.44 22.16
C ASN A 505 -19.83 19.95 20.95
N THR A 506 -18.52 19.83 21.03
CA THR A 506 -17.59 19.98 19.89
C THR A 506 -16.89 18.65 19.70
N TRP A 507 -16.62 18.24 18.47
CA TRP A 507 -15.76 17.08 18.22
C TRP A 507 -14.63 17.37 17.25
N PHE A 508 -13.64 16.50 17.26
CA PHE A 508 -12.42 16.59 16.45
C PHE A 508 -11.74 15.22 16.35
N TYR A 509 -10.67 15.17 15.56
CA TYR A 509 -9.79 14.01 15.42
C TYR A 509 -8.37 14.35 15.84
N GLY A 510 -7.74 13.43 16.56
CA GLY A 510 -6.38 13.60 17.07
C GLY A 510 -5.29 13.34 16.03
N SER A 511 -5.58 12.62 14.94
CA SER A 511 -4.72 12.56 13.75
C SER A 511 -5.53 12.39 12.47
N THR A 512 -4.97 12.88 11.36
CA THR A 512 -5.51 12.74 10.00
C THR A 512 -4.40 12.41 9.01
N ARG A 513 -4.62 11.45 8.12
CA ARG A 513 -3.71 11.05 7.04
C ARG A 513 -4.46 10.93 5.73
N SER A 514 -3.86 11.43 4.65
CA SER A 514 -4.38 11.24 3.29
C SER A 514 -3.42 10.39 2.49
N THR A 515 -3.94 9.56 1.60
CA THR A 515 -3.14 8.90 0.57
C THR A 515 -2.63 9.93 -0.44
N THR A 516 -1.59 9.56 -1.18
CA THR A 516 -1.34 10.18 -2.48
C THR A 516 -2.47 9.81 -3.43
N PRO A 517 -2.99 10.74 -4.24
CA PRO A 517 -4.01 10.42 -5.23
C PRO A 517 -3.52 9.32 -6.19
N SER A 518 -4.33 8.28 -6.40
CA SER A 518 -4.07 7.17 -7.33
C SER A 518 -5.13 7.17 -8.43
N SER A 519 -4.71 6.95 -9.68
CA SER A 519 -5.66 6.70 -10.78
C SER A 519 -6.09 5.25 -10.69
N ILE A 520 -7.40 5.00 -10.61
CA ILE A 520 -8.00 3.67 -10.51
C ILE A 520 -9.01 3.53 -11.63
N GLU A 521 -9.02 2.36 -12.26
CA GLU A 521 -9.99 2.03 -13.30
C GLU A 521 -11.37 1.79 -12.71
N ILE A 522 -12.40 2.12 -13.47
CA ILE A 522 -13.80 1.88 -13.13
C ILE A 522 -14.25 0.74 -14.05
N PRO A 523 -14.55 -0.45 -13.51
CA PRO A 523 -14.93 -1.60 -14.31
C PRO A 523 -16.18 -1.30 -15.16
N LEU A 524 -16.18 -1.76 -16.40
CA LEU A 524 -17.33 -1.63 -17.31
C LEU A 524 -18.25 -2.85 -17.29
N CYS A 525 -17.76 -3.97 -16.76
CA CYS A 525 -18.39 -5.29 -16.75
C CYS A 525 -18.76 -5.81 -18.16
N ASP A 526 -17.71 -5.87 -18.98
CA ASP A 526 -17.64 -6.37 -20.36
C ASP A 526 -16.15 -6.74 -20.53
N ASN A 527 -15.74 -7.84 -19.87
CA ASN A 527 -14.33 -8.21 -19.64
C ASN A 527 -13.58 -8.40 -20.98
N ASP A 528 -14.17 -9.17 -21.88
CA ASP A 528 -13.66 -9.47 -23.22
C ASP A 528 -13.92 -8.37 -24.27
N ASN A 529 -14.75 -7.36 -23.94
CA ASN A 529 -15.17 -6.26 -24.82
C ASN A 529 -15.93 -6.72 -26.09
N ASP A 530 -16.67 -7.83 -26.02
CA ASP A 530 -17.48 -8.34 -27.13
C ASP A 530 -18.81 -7.55 -27.32
N GLY A 531 -19.19 -6.76 -26.30
CA GLY A 531 -20.38 -5.91 -26.26
C GLY A 531 -21.61 -6.54 -25.59
N ILE A 532 -21.45 -7.71 -24.98
CA ILE A 532 -22.33 -8.34 -24.01
C ILE A 532 -21.76 -8.02 -22.62
N LEU A 533 -22.60 -7.94 -21.59
CA LEU A 533 -22.12 -7.60 -20.24
C LEU A 533 -21.92 -8.90 -19.49
N ASP A 534 -20.94 -8.96 -18.59
CA ASP A 534 -20.54 -10.21 -17.92
C ASP A 534 -21.72 -10.94 -17.23
N ASN A 535 -22.69 -10.18 -16.71
CA ASN A 535 -23.89 -10.77 -16.10
C ASN A 535 -24.89 -11.44 -17.07
N ALA A 536 -24.64 -11.34 -18.36
CA ALA A 536 -25.47 -11.81 -19.46
C ALA A 536 -24.68 -12.61 -20.50
N ASP A 537 -23.36 -12.46 -20.51
CA ASP A 537 -22.46 -13.40 -21.13
C ASP A 537 -22.52 -14.74 -20.39
N ILE A 538 -22.09 -15.82 -21.06
CA ILE A 538 -21.91 -17.13 -20.44
C ILE A 538 -20.51 -17.72 -20.70
N ASP A 539 -19.61 -16.90 -21.26
CA ASP A 539 -18.22 -17.18 -21.66
C ASP A 539 -17.47 -15.82 -21.62
N ASP A 540 -17.24 -15.32 -20.40
CA ASP A 540 -16.86 -13.92 -20.10
C ASP A 540 -15.46 -13.48 -20.62
N ASP A 541 -14.63 -14.40 -21.07
CA ASP A 541 -13.29 -14.15 -21.59
C ASP A 541 -13.08 -14.64 -23.05
N ASN A 542 -14.11 -15.25 -23.65
CA ASN A 542 -14.12 -15.79 -25.01
C ASN A 542 -13.09 -16.89 -25.27
N ASP A 543 -12.70 -17.65 -24.26
CA ASP A 543 -11.83 -18.81 -24.41
C ASP A 543 -12.59 -20.06 -24.94
N GLY A 544 -13.94 -20.01 -24.92
CA GLY A 544 -14.83 -21.07 -25.39
C GLY A 544 -15.24 -22.06 -24.32
N VAL A 545 -14.63 -22.06 -23.13
CA VAL A 545 -15.14 -22.73 -21.93
C VAL A 545 -16.20 -21.81 -21.32
N LEU A 546 -17.28 -22.37 -20.76
CA LEU A 546 -18.37 -21.54 -20.22
C LEU A 546 -18.11 -21.23 -18.74
N ASP A 547 -18.49 -20.04 -18.25
CA ASP A 547 -18.21 -19.60 -16.86
C ASP A 547 -18.63 -20.64 -15.81
N ILE A 548 -19.82 -21.23 -16.00
CA ILE A 548 -20.36 -22.25 -15.07
C ILE A 548 -19.55 -23.55 -15.06
N THR A 549 -18.78 -23.81 -16.11
CA THR A 549 -17.91 -24.99 -16.26
C THR A 549 -16.62 -24.76 -15.49
N GLU A 550 -16.00 -23.61 -15.67
CA GLU A 550 -14.76 -23.20 -14.98
C GLU A 550 -14.98 -23.02 -13.47
N ASN A 551 -16.18 -22.59 -13.08
CA ASN A 551 -16.53 -22.37 -11.69
C ASN A 551 -17.26 -23.55 -11.02
N ASN A 552 -17.05 -24.77 -11.50
CA ASN A 552 -17.61 -25.99 -10.89
C ASN A 552 -19.14 -25.99 -10.70
N ASN A 553 -19.89 -25.34 -11.59
CA ASN A 553 -21.35 -25.09 -11.56
C ASN A 553 -21.82 -24.09 -10.48
N GLU A 554 -20.94 -23.20 -10.03
CA GLU A 554 -21.29 -22.03 -9.24
C GLU A 554 -21.20 -20.75 -10.08
N ASP A 555 -21.85 -19.69 -9.60
CA ASP A 555 -21.88 -18.37 -10.24
C ASP A 555 -21.17 -17.38 -9.30
N PRO A 556 -19.91 -16.99 -9.62
CA PRO A 556 -19.13 -16.05 -8.82
C PRO A 556 -19.77 -14.65 -8.76
N LEU A 557 -20.52 -14.25 -9.79
CA LEU A 557 -21.19 -12.95 -9.91
C LEU A 557 -22.51 -12.87 -9.13
N ALA A 558 -22.98 -14.00 -8.58
CA ALA A 558 -24.17 -14.02 -7.73
C ALA A 558 -23.96 -13.28 -6.39
N ASP A 559 -25.07 -12.89 -5.77
CA ASP A 559 -25.13 -12.21 -4.46
C ASP A 559 -25.98 -13.06 -3.52
N GLU A 560 -25.36 -14.05 -2.87
CA GLU A 560 -26.07 -15.08 -2.10
C GLU A 560 -26.63 -14.54 -0.77
N ASP A 561 -26.02 -13.50 -0.20
CA ASP A 561 -26.41 -12.93 1.08
C ASP A 561 -27.32 -11.68 0.97
N GLY A 562 -27.38 -11.08 -0.22
CA GLY A 562 -28.29 -10.02 -0.61
C GLY A 562 -27.84 -8.62 -0.21
N ASP A 563 -26.55 -8.40 0.03
CA ASP A 563 -25.98 -7.11 0.40
C ASP A 563 -25.53 -6.27 -0.81
N GLY A 564 -25.48 -6.89 -1.99
CA GLY A 564 -25.16 -6.29 -3.28
C GLY A 564 -23.72 -6.51 -3.75
N ALA A 565 -22.83 -7.08 -2.93
CA ALA A 565 -21.51 -7.53 -3.35
C ALA A 565 -21.62 -8.91 -4.03
N ALA A 566 -20.75 -9.18 -5.01
CA ALA A 566 -20.72 -10.50 -5.65
C ALA A 566 -19.91 -11.48 -4.79
N ASN A 567 -20.29 -12.75 -4.81
CA ASN A 567 -19.71 -13.81 -3.98
C ASN A 567 -18.18 -13.86 -4.08
N TYR A 568 -17.60 -13.58 -5.25
CA TYR A 568 -16.15 -13.66 -5.45
C TYR A 568 -15.33 -12.57 -4.76
N PHE A 569 -15.94 -11.45 -4.33
CA PHE A 569 -15.26 -10.40 -3.58
C PHE A 569 -15.95 -10.01 -2.27
N ASP A 570 -16.99 -10.74 -1.86
CA ASP A 570 -17.77 -10.44 -0.67
C ASP A 570 -17.21 -11.15 0.58
N PRO A 571 -16.53 -10.44 1.51
CA PRO A 571 -16.02 -11.05 2.73
C PRO A 571 -17.09 -11.40 3.77
N ASP A 572 -18.32 -10.92 3.63
CA ASP A 572 -19.46 -11.23 4.51
C ASP A 572 -20.23 -12.48 4.04
N PHE A 573 -20.03 -12.90 2.79
CA PHE A 573 -20.49 -14.20 2.27
C PHE A 573 -19.87 -15.38 3.04
N SER A 574 -20.72 -16.31 3.48
CA SER A 574 -20.31 -17.48 4.26
C SER A 574 -19.33 -18.42 3.54
N GLY A 575 -19.29 -18.41 2.21
CA GLY A 575 -18.42 -19.26 1.39
C GLY A 575 -17.10 -18.61 1.01
N PHE A 576 -16.91 -17.32 1.31
CA PHE A 576 -15.72 -16.57 0.93
C PHE A 576 -14.45 -17.15 1.57
N ILE A 577 -13.47 -17.47 0.75
CA ILE A 577 -12.17 -18.01 1.15
C ILE A 577 -11.09 -17.16 0.50
N ASP A 578 -10.31 -16.44 1.28
CA ASP A 578 -9.22 -15.59 0.79
C ASP A 578 -7.96 -15.92 1.60
N ALA A 579 -7.17 -16.88 1.13
CA ALA A 579 -5.97 -17.34 1.82
C ALA A 579 -4.73 -16.51 1.44
N ASN A 580 -4.71 -15.91 0.25
CA ASN A 580 -3.60 -15.08 -0.24
C ASN A 580 -3.69 -13.60 0.26
N GLY A 581 -4.88 -13.16 0.67
CA GLY A 581 -5.17 -11.85 1.26
C GLY A 581 -5.39 -10.72 0.25
N ASP A 582 -5.76 -11.01 -1.00
CA ASP A 582 -5.94 -10.03 -2.08
C ASP A 582 -7.38 -9.50 -2.23
N GLY A 583 -8.30 -10.05 -1.44
CA GLY A 583 -9.71 -9.69 -1.41
C GLY A 583 -10.56 -10.29 -2.53
N ILE A 584 -10.03 -11.25 -3.28
CA ILE A 584 -10.73 -12.16 -4.18
C ILE A 584 -10.82 -13.52 -3.48
N SER A 585 -11.87 -14.27 -3.79
CA SER A 585 -12.09 -15.59 -3.19
C SER A 585 -11.30 -16.65 -3.97
N ASP A 586 -10.32 -17.32 -3.34
CA ASP A 586 -9.58 -18.49 -3.86
C ASP A 586 -10.49 -19.66 -4.31
N GLN A 587 -11.80 -19.57 -4.03
CA GLN A 587 -12.78 -20.51 -4.57
C GLN A 587 -12.99 -20.32 -6.08
N TYR A 588 -12.81 -19.11 -6.57
CA TYR A 588 -13.09 -18.67 -7.94
C TYR A 588 -11.85 -18.09 -8.63
N ASP A 589 -10.69 -18.15 -7.99
CA ASP A 589 -9.38 -17.71 -8.48
C ASP A 589 -8.42 -18.85 -8.12
N LEU A 590 -8.22 -19.76 -9.08
CA LEU A 590 -7.61 -21.06 -8.82
C LEU A 590 -6.09 -20.98 -8.67
N ASP A 591 -5.43 -20.14 -9.46
CA ASP A 591 -3.97 -19.96 -9.44
C ASP A 591 -3.53 -18.86 -8.44
N GLY A 592 -4.46 -18.00 -8.01
CA GLY A 592 -4.28 -16.97 -6.99
C GLY A 592 -3.64 -15.69 -7.52
N ASP A 593 -3.81 -15.36 -8.80
CA ASP A 593 -3.27 -14.15 -9.43
C ASP A 593 -4.17 -12.91 -9.27
N GLY A 594 -5.41 -13.10 -8.80
CA GLY A 594 -6.40 -12.07 -8.53
C GLY A 594 -7.42 -11.85 -9.66
N ILE A 595 -7.34 -12.62 -10.75
CA ILE A 595 -8.35 -12.76 -11.80
C ILE A 595 -9.18 -14.00 -11.46
N ILE A 596 -10.51 -13.92 -11.62
CA ILE A 596 -11.34 -15.10 -11.37
C ILE A 596 -11.39 -15.97 -12.62
N ASN A 597 -11.56 -17.28 -12.45
CA ASN A 597 -11.48 -18.28 -13.52
C ASN A 597 -12.22 -17.86 -14.81
N GLN A 598 -13.49 -17.43 -14.72
CA GLN A 598 -14.28 -17.01 -15.90
C GLN A 598 -13.76 -15.74 -16.62
N PHE A 599 -12.79 -15.04 -16.04
CA PHE A 599 -12.13 -13.88 -16.64
C PHE A 599 -10.68 -14.19 -17.02
N ASP A 600 -10.20 -15.41 -16.74
CA ASP A 600 -8.82 -15.84 -16.81
C ASP A 600 -8.62 -16.85 -17.93
N LEU A 601 -7.75 -16.48 -18.88
CA LEU A 601 -7.48 -17.29 -20.07
C LEU A 601 -6.55 -18.48 -19.77
N ASP A 602 -5.97 -18.57 -18.56
CA ASP A 602 -5.10 -19.65 -18.06
C ASP A 602 -5.44 -19.92 -16.58
N THR A 603 -6.64 -20.44 -16.34
CA THR A 603 -7.28 -20.57 -15.00
C THR A 603 -6.39 -21.23 -13.95
N ASP A 604 -5.53 -22.18 -14.34
CA ASP A 604 -4.64 -22.88 -13.39
C ASP A 604 -3.18 -22.42 -13.41
N GLY A 605 -2.85 -21.46 -14.29
CA GLY A 605 -1.58 -20.76 -14.36
C GLY A 605 -0.41 -21.64 -14.79
N ASP A 606 -0.65 -22.69 -15.58
CA ASP A 606 0.39 -23.62 -16.04
C ASP A 606 1.08 -23.19 -17.34
N GLY A 607 0.61 -22.11 -17.97
CA GLY A 607 1.11 -21.55 -19.22
C GLY A 607 0.42 -22.10 -20.47
N CYS A 608 -0.62 -22.92 -20.31
CA CYS A 608 -1.49 -23.40 -21.36
C CYS A 608 -2.85 -22.70 -21.29
N PHE A 609 -3.28 -22.05 -22.38
CA PHE A 609 -4.59 -21.39 -22.38
C PHE A 609 -5.75 -22.39 -22.29
N ASP A 610 -6.77 -22.07 -21.50
CA ASP A 610 -7.99 -22.85 -21.27
C ASP A 610 -8.65 -23.31 -22.58
N ALA A 611 -8.65 -22.41 -23.58
CA ALA A 611 -9.18 -22.69 -24.91
C ALA A 611 -8.54 -23.91 -25.61
N LEU A 612 -7.24 -24.18 -25.37
CA LEU A 612 -6.51 -25.34 -25.91
C LEU A 612 -6.74 -26.61 -25.09
N GLU A 613 -7.03 -26.43 -23.81
CA GLU A 613 -7.30 -27.49 -22.86
C GLU A 613 -8.74 -27.98 -22.91
N GLY A 614 -9.63 -27.26 -23.58
CA GLY A 614 -11.00 -27.69 -23.84
C GLY A 614 -11.12 -28.88 -24.81
N ASP A 615 -12.31 -29.49 -24.85
CA ASP A 615 -12.61 -30.61 -25.75
C ASP A 615 -12.95 -30.21 -27.21
N GLY A 616 -12.80 -28.93 -27.57
CA GLY A 616 -13.09 -28.37 -28.89
C GLY A 616 -12.04 -28.71 -29.96
N GLY A 617 -10.84 -29.12 -29.55
CA GLY A 617 -9.75 -29.49 -30.44
C GLY A 617 -9.13 -28.29 -31.18
N PHE A 618 -9.07 -27.14 -30.48
CA PHE A 618 -8.38 -25.95 -30.93
C PHE A 618 -6.86 -26.13 -30.87
N VAL A 619 -6.15 -25.37 -31.68
CA VAL A 619 -4.69 -25.26 -31.65
C VAL A 619 -4.30 -23.79 -31.54
N SER A 620 -3.05 -23.46 -31.22
CA SER A 620 -2.61 -22.07 -31.02
C SER A 620 -2.89 -21.12 -32.20
N ASN A 621 -3.06 -21.66 -33.42
CA ASN A 621 -3.44 -20.87 -34.60
C ASN A 621 -4.92 -20.43 -34.62
N ASP A 622 -5.77 -21.03 -33.79
CA ASP A 622 -7.18 -20.68 -33.64
C ASP A 622 -7.39 -19.57 -32.60
N LEU A 623 -6.34 -19.19 -31.87
CA LEU A 623 -6.39 -18.20 -30.79
C LEU A 623 -5.89 -16.83 -31.23
N ASN A 624 -6.30 -15.82 -30.50
CA ASN A 624 -5.69 -14.49 -30.48
C ASN A 624 -4.41 -14.52 -29.63
N PRO A 625 -3.55 -13.49 -29.72
CA PRO A 625 -2.32 -13.44 -28.93
C PRO A 625 -2.52 -13.40 -27.42
N ASP A 626 -3.72 -13.07 -26.94
CA ASP A 626 -4.07 -13.05 -25.52
C ASP A 626 -4.52 -14.42 -24.98
N GLY A 627 -4.90 -15.37 -25.84
CA GLY A 627 -5.40 -16.69 -25.46
C GLY A 627 -6.87 -16.92 -25.83
N SER A 628 -7.64 -15.85 -26.05
CA SER A 628 -9.05 -15.95 -26.46
C SER A 628 -9.20 -16.56 -27.86
N ILE A 629 -10.35 -17.15 -28.16
CA ILE A 629 -10.61 -17.73 -29.48
C ILE A 629 -10.75 -16.64 -30.55
N ASN A 630 -10.05 -16.80 -31.68
CA ASN A 630 -10.10 -15.89 -32.82
C ASN A 630 -11.34 -16.13 -33.70
N ASP A 631 -12.53 -15.96 -33.13
CA ASP A 631 -13.82 -15.94 -33.84
C ASP A 631 -14.73 -14.85 -33.26
N THR A 632 -15.80 -14.54 -33.98
CA THR A 632 -16.91 -13.77 -33.43
C THR A 632 -17.75 -14.61 -32.50
N VAL A 633 -18.41 -13.97 -31.55
CA VAL A 633 -19.33 -14.57 -30.58
C VAL A 633 -20.75 -14.78 -31.10
N ASP A 634 -21.54 -15.59 -30.40
CA ASP A 634 -22.97 -15.74 -30.63
C ASP A 634 -23.83 -14.71 -29.84
N GLY A 635 -25.13 -14.96 -29.65
CA GLY A 635 -26.00 -14.04 -28.91
C GLY A 635 -25.89 -14.15 -27.38
N ASN A 636 -25.09 -15.09 -26.89
CA ASN A 636 -24.79 -15.32 -25.48
C ASN A 636 -23.26 -15.24 -25.24
N GLY A 637 -22.48 -14.59 -26.11
CA GLY A 637 -21.04 -14.38 -25.91
C GLY A 637 -20.12 -15.54 -26.25
N VAL A 638 -20.63 -16.77 -26.33
CA VAL A 638 -19.78 -17.90 -26.75
C VAL A 638 -19.21 -17.75 -28.18
N PRO A 639 -17.90 -17.96 -28.43
CA PRO A 639 -17.30 -18.02 -29.77
C PRO A 639 -18.02 -18.99 -30.71
N ASN A 640 -18.31 -18.57 -31.94
CA ASN A 640 -19.09 -19.37 -32.90
C ASN A 640 -18.42 -20.70 -33.27
N SER A 641 -17.08 -20.76 -33.24
CA SER A 641 -16.28 -21.96 -33.48
C SER A 641 -16.42 -23.00 -32.37
N ALA A 642 -16.56 -22.57 -31.11
CA ALA A 642 -16.80 -23.44 -29.94
C ALA A 642 -18.18 -24.10 -29.95
N SER A 643 -19.08 -23.72 -30.86
CA SER A 643 -20.35 -24.41 -31.12
C SER A 643 -21.28 -24.55 -29.90
N GLY A 644 -21.25 -23.56 -28.99
CA GLY A 644 -22.06 -23.50 -27.77
C GLY A 644 -21.34 -23.96 -26.50
N GLY A 645 -20.00 -23.95 -26.51
CA GLY A 645 -19.13 -24.16 -25.36
C GLY A 645 -18.32 -25.46 -25.46
N GLN A 646 -17.12 -25.43 -24.89
CA GLN A 646 -16.26 -26.57 -24.63
C GLN A 646 -16.61 -27.20 -23.29
N ASN A 647 -16.37 -28.50 -23.12
CA ASN A 647 -16.26 -29.07 -21.78
C ASN A 647 -14.81 -28.93 -21.33
N ASP A 648 -14.61 -28.49 -20.10
CA ASP A 648 -13.31 -28.55 -19.44
C ASP A 648 -12.85 -30.02 -19.32
N VAL A 649 -11.66 -30.30 -19.82
CA VAL A 649 -10.98 -31.58 -19.63
C VAL A 649 -9.67 -31.47 -18.84
N SER A 650 -9.13 -30.27 -18.61
CA SER A 650 -7.91 -30.04 -17.81
C SER A 650 -7.64 -28.64 -17.28
N SER A 651 -8.27 -27.55 -17.75
CA SER A 651 -7.87 -26.15 -17.45
C SER A 651 -8.00 -25.72 -15.98
N GLN A 652 -8.55 -26.59 -15.14
CA GLN A 652 -8.60 -26.42 -13.69
C GLN A 652 -7.56 -27.28 -12.95
N ASN A 653 -6.50 -27.74 -13.62
CA ASN A 653 -5.51 -28.64 -13.06
C ASN A 653 -4.13 -28.53 -13.73
N ALA A 654 -3.30 -27.65 -13.16
CA ALA A 654 -1.93 -27.32 -13.55
C ALA A 654 -0.91 -28.49 -13.58
N LEU A 655 -1.37 -29.73 -13.43
CA LEU A 655 -0.58 -30.95 -13.61
C LEU A 655 -0.88 -31.66 -14.94
N ILE A 656 -1.84 -31.19 -15.72
CA ILE A 656 -2.20 -31.73 -17.03
C ILE A 656 -1.97 -30.61 -18.03
N ASN A 657 -0.88 -30.69 -18.78
CA ASN A 657 -0.60 -29.69 -19.79
C ASN A 657 -1.01 -30.25 -21.16
N ALA A 658 -2.25 -29.95 -21.55
CA ALA A 658 -2.88 -30.54 -22.73
C ALA A 658 -2.57 -29.81 -24.05
N CYS A 659 -1.64 -28.85 -24.07
CA CYS A 659 -1.19 -28.20 -25.30
C CYS A 659 -0.05 -28.95 -26.01
N ASP A 660 0.24 -28.47 -27.22
CA ASP A 660 1.31 -28.90 -28.12
C ASP A 660 2.12 -27.62 -28.42
N THR A 661 3.10 -27.33 -27.57
CA THR A 661 3.76 -26.01 -27.56
C THR A 661 4.72 -25.82 -28.72
N ASP A 662 5.30 -26.90 -29.25
CA ASP A 662 6.20 -26.84 -30.42
C ASP A 662 5.51 -27.15 -31.76
N GLY A 663 4.25 -27.57 -31.72
CA GLY A 663 3.39 -27.73 -32.89
C GLY A 663 3.74 -28.92 -33.76
N ASP A 664 4.41 -29.93 -33.19
CA ASP A 664 4.84 -31.14 -33.90
C ASP A 664 3.71 -32.19 -34.04
N GLY A 665 2.59 -31.97 -33.33
CA GLY A 665 1.41 -32.84 -33.31
C GLY A 665 1.38 -33.84 -32.15
N VAL A 666 2.30 -33.75 -31.19
CA VAL A 666 2.32 -34.50 -29.93
C VAL A 666 2.04 -33.52 -28.79
N LEU A 667 1.06 -33.84 -27.93
CA LEU A 667 0.79 -33.01 -26.76
C LEU A 667 1.94 -33.13 -25.75
N ASN A 668 2.29 -32.05 -25.07
CA ASN A 668 3.36 -31.94 -24.07
C ASN A 668 3.36 -33.10 -23.05
N ASP A 669 2.19 -33.52 -22.57
CA ASP A 669 2.04 -34.66 -21.65
C ASP A 669 2.53 -36.01 -22.21
N ASN A 670 2.62 -36.14 -23.53
CA ASN A 670 3.10 -37.32 -24.25
C ASN A 670 4.37 -37.07 -25.07
N ASP A 671 4.87 -35.84 -25.04
CA ASP A 671 6.03 -35.39 -25.76
C ASP A 671 7.29 -36.01 -25.12
N GLN A 672 8.04 -36.77 -25.92
CA GLN A 672 9.26 -37.41 -25.46
C GLN A 672 10.44 -36.43 -25.49
N CYS A 673 10.33 -35.35 -26.27
CA CYS A 673 11.39 -34.44 -26.63
C CYS A 673 10.91 -32.98 -26.75
N ASN A 674 10.37 -32.42 -25.65
CA ASN A 674 9.83 -31.06 -25.60
C ASN A 674 10.68 -30.02 -26.35
N GLY A 675 10.06 -29.34 -27.32
CA GLY A 675 10.68 -28.30 -28.14
C GLY A 675 11.25 -28.81 -29.47
N PHE A 676 11.12 -30.11 -29.77
CA PHE A 676 11.63 -30.76 -30.97
C PHE A 676 10.63 -31.79 -31.51
N ASP A 677 10.63 -32.00 -32.82
CA ASP A 677 9.70 -32.92 -33.49
C ASP A 677 9.99 -34.40 -33.14
N ASP A 678 9.08 -35.02 -32.38
CA ASP A 678 9.11 -36.42 -31.94
C ASP A 678 9.08 -37.42 -33.11
N ASN A 679 8.75 -36.96 -34.33
CA ASN A 679 8.72 -37.82 -35.53
C ASN A 679 10.08 -37.90 -36.25
N VAL A 680 11.10 -37.17 -35.79
CA VAL A 680 12.45 -37.19 -36.36
C VAL A 680 13.32 -38.15 -35.53
N ASP A 681 13.73 -39.26 -36.15
CA ASP A 681 14.54 -40.35 -35.57
C ASP A 681 15.42 -40.91 -36.71
N THR A 682 16.65 -40.39 -36.83
CA THR A 682 17.56 -40.59 -37.97
C THR A 682 18.11 -42.01 -38.02
N ASP A 683 18.42 -42.60 -36.86
CA ASP A 683 19.00 -43.94 -36.77
C ASP A 683 17.97 -45.06 -36.51
N GLY A 684 16.75 -44.70 -36.13
CA GLY A 684 15.60 -45.59 -35.98
C GLY A 684 15.56 -46.35 -34.66
N ASP A 685 16.14 -45.81 -33.59
CA ASP A 685 16.26 -46.46 -32.29
C ASP A 685 15.07 -46.23 -31.33
N LEU A 686 14.12 -45.37 -31.74
CA LEU A 686 12.91 -44.91 -31.02
C LEU A 686 13.15 -43.80 -29.97
N ILE A 687 14.30 -43.15 -29.98
CA ILE A 687 14.57 -41.89 -29.29
C ILE A 687 14.61 -40.78 -30.35
N PRO A 688 13.77 -39.73 -30.25
CA PRO A 688 13.80 -38.63 -31.22
C PRO A 688 15.14 -37.88 -31.22
N ASP A 689 15.59 -37.45 -32.41
CA ASP A 689 16.87 -36.77 -32.67
C ASP A 689 17.12 -35.56 -31.75
N GLY A 690 16.07 -34.88 -31.28
CA GLY A 690 16.19 -33.72 -30.39
C GLY A 690 16.65 -34.08 -28.96
N CYS A 691 16.48 -35.34 -28.55
CA CYS A 691 16.86 -35.86 -27.23
C CYS A 691 17.77 -37.09 -27.29
N ASP A 692 18.13 -37.53 -28.49
CA ASP A 692 19.22 -38.46 -28.77
C ASP A 692 20.58 -37.72 -28.64
N LEU A 693 21.61 -38.43 -28.17
CA LEU A 693 22.97 -37.91 -28.04
C LEU A 693 23.94 -38.45 -29.09
N ASP A 694 23.49 -39.35 -29.97
CA ASP A 694 24.28 -40.11 -30.95
C ASP A 694 23.36 -40.48 -32.14
N ASN A 695 22.98 -39.47 -32.93
CA ASN A 695 21.82 -39.52 -33.86
C ASN A 695 22.01 -40.42 -35.10
N ASP A 696 23.21 -40.93 -35.34
CA ASP A 696 23.49 -41.95 -36.34
C ASP A 696 23.89 -43.32 -35.73
N ASN A 697 23.95 -43.39 -34.39
CA ASN A 697 24.25 -44.56 -33.59
C ASN A 697 25.61 -45.21 -33.95
N ASP A 698 26.56 -44.40 -34.39
CA ASP A 698 27.92 -44.83 -34.70
C ASP A 698 28.79 -44.97 -33.42
N GLY A 699 28.33 -44.40 -32.30
CA GLY A 699 28.98 -44.51 -31.00
C GLY A 699 29.84 -43.33 -30.60
N ILE A 700 30.13 -42.39 -31.52
CA ILE A 700 30.64 -41.06 -31.23
C ILE A 700 29.41 -40.18 -30.93
N LEU A 701 29.54 -39.25 -29.97
CA LEU A 701 28.38 -38.44 -29.60
C LEU A 701 28.28 -37.23 -30.52
N ASP A 702 27.06 -36.76 -30.78
CA ASP A 702 26.78 -35.50 -31.48
C ASP A 702 27.59 -34.33 -30.91
N SER A 703 27.71 -34.27 -29.59
CA SER A 703 28.48 -33.25 -28.87
C SER A 703 30.01 -33.36 -29.05
N ILE A 704 30.49 -34.45 -29.65
CA ILE A 704 31.89 -34.73 -29.96
C ILE A 704 32.16 -34.47 -31.45
N GLU A 705 31.26 -34.86 -32.35
CA GLU A 705 31.34 -34.59 -33.80
C GLU A 705 30.98 -33.15 -34.16
N CYS A 706 30.00 -32.60 -33.45
CA CYS A 706 29.68 -31.20 -33.43
C CYS A 706 30.04 -30.63 -32.04
N PRO A 707 31.33 -30.37 -31.73
CA PRO A 707 31.79 -29.89 -30.41
C PRO A 707 31.38 -28.46 -30.06
N ASN A 708 30.49 -27.88 -30.86
CA ASN A 708 29.87 -26.60 -30.63
C ASN A 708 28.37 -26.72 -30.99
N PRO A 709 27.62 -27.67 -30.40
CA PRO A 709 26.21 -27.80 -30.72
C PRO A 709 25.53 -26.54 -30.19
N TYR A 710 24.64 -25.96 -30.98
CA TYR A 710 23.82 -24.88 -30.49
C TYR A 710 22.92 -25.48 -29.40
N THR A 711 23.11 -25.08 -28.15
CA THR A 711 22.21 -25.44 -27.06
C THR A 711 21.26 -24.28 -26.81
N ASP A 712 20.10 -24.60 -26.25
CA ASP A 712 19.22 -23.62 -25.63
C ASP A 712 19.92 -22.97 -24.42
N SER A 713 19.62 -21.69 -24.18
CA SER A 713 20.10 -20.89 -23.05
C SER A 713 19.49 -21.33 -21.72
N GLY A 714 18.29 -21.93 -21.74
CA GLY A 714 17.49 -22.27 -20.57
C GLY A 714 17.03 -21.03 -19.78
N ILE A 715 16.91 -19.89 -20.47
CA ILE A 715 16.47 -18.61 -19.92
C ILE A 715 15.38 -18.06 -20.84
N ASP A 716 14.15 -17.94 -20.36
CA ASP A 716 13.06 -17.36 -21.15
C ASP A 716 12.78 -15.90 -20.73
N GLY A 717 12.63 -15.02 -21.72
CA GLY A 717 12.17 -13.65 -21.56
C GLY A 717 13.24 -12.64 -21.10
N PRO A 718 12.81 -11.40 -20.76
CA PRO A 718 13.71 -10.33 -20.34
C PRO A 718 14.51 -10.67 -19.07
N ILE A 719 15.84 -10.63 -19.20
CA ILE A 719 16.80 -10.91 -18.15
C ILE A 719 16.91 -9.71 -17.20
N SER A 720 16.68 -9.95 -15.91
CA SER A 720 16.89 -8.97 -14.84
C SER A 720 18.37 -8.82 -14.46
N LEU A 721 18.93 -7.63 -14.64
CA LEU A 721 20.31 -7.24 -14.36
C LEU A 721 20.39 -5.97 -13.50
N ASN A 722 21.47 -5.81 -12.75
CA ASN A 722 21.73 -4.61 -11.98
C ASN A 722 22.66 -3.65 -12.74
N SER A 723 22.64 -2.37 -12.37
CA SER A 723 23.56 -1.36 -12.93
C SER A 723 25.05 -1.74 -12.88
N SER A 724 25.47 -2.64 -11.96
CA SER A 724 26.84 -3.13 -11.86
C SER A 724 27.25 -4.12 -12.95
N ASP A 725 26.29 -4.70 -13.65
CA ASP A 725 26.52 -5.72 -14.68
C ASP A 725 26.89 -5.08 -16.03
N PHE A 726 26.69 -3.76 -16.15
CA PHE A 726 27.07 -2.96 -17.31
C PHE A 726 28.39 -2.23 -17.07
N THR A 727 29.33 -2.35 -18.00
CA THR A 727 30.59 -1.60 -17.97
C THR A 727 30.62 -0.57 -19.09
N PHE A 728 30.97 0.69 -18.79
CA PHE A 728 31.04 1.78 -19.77
C PHE A 728 32.42 2.44 -19.82
N SER A 729 32.87 2.87 -21.00
CA SER A 729 33.99 3.82 -21.10
C SER A 729 33.48 5.27 -21.08
N GLY A 730 33.41 5.85 -19.88
CA GLY A 730 32.89 7.20 -19.63
C GLY A 730 32.53 7.41 -18.16
N ALA A 731 32.18 8.65 -17.78
CA ALA A 731 31.62 8.91 -16.45
C ALA A 731 30.08 8.77 -16.52
N ALA A 732 29.51 7.82 -15.78
CA ALA A 732 28.08 7.48 -15.80
C ALA A 732 27.14 8.67 -15.53
N ASN A 733 27.61 9.70 -14.83
CA ASN A 733 26.85 10.89 -14.44
C ASN A 733 27.04 12.12 -15.36
N ASN A 734 27.56 11.93 -16.58
CA ASN A 734 27.75 13.01 -17.54
C ASN A 734 26.86 12.81 -18.77
N SER A 735 25.67 13.41 -18.77
CA SER A 735 24.69 13.33 -19.87
C SER A 735 25.23 13.72 -21.25
N ASN A 736 26.26 14.57 -21.32
CA ASN A 736 26.91 14.96 -22.58
C ASN A 736 28.15 14.12 -22.92
N GLY A 737 28.50 13.16 -22.06
CA GLY A 737 29.64 12.26 -22.21
C GLY A 737 29.44 11.21 -23.29
N VAL A 738 30.51 10.46 -23.56
CA VAL A 738 30.45 9.20 -24.31
C VAL A 738 30.11 8.10 -23.32
N HIS A 739 29.12 7.27 -23.64
CA HIS A 739 28.72 6.09 -22.88
C HIS A 739 28.88 4.85 -23.75
N ASN A 740 30.12 4.52 -24.14
CA ASN A 740 30.36 3.29 -24.87
C ASN A 740 30.12 2.11 -23.94
N LEU A 741 29.17 1.25 -24.28
CA LEU A 741 28.94 0.00 -23.58
C LEU A 741 30.08 -0.96 -23.90
N GLU A 742 30.95 -1.20 -22.91
CA GLU A 742 32.16 -2.01 -23.01
C GLU A 742 31.88 -3.51 -22.84
N SER A 743 31.00 -3.85 -21.92
CA SER A 743 30.57 -5.23 -21.68
C SER A 743 29.28 -5.30 -20.88
N ILE A 744 28.58 -6.43 -21.01
CA ILE A 744 27.44 -6.83 -20.19
C ILE A 744 27.80 -8.14 -19.50
N THR A 745 27.49 -8.28 -18.21
CA THR A 745 27.72 -9.51 -17.45
C THR A 745 26.40 -10.21 -17.15
N ILE A 746 26.20 -11.42 -17.67
CA ILE A 746 25.02 -12.24 -17.39
C ILE A 746 25.49 -13.49 -16.66
N SER A 747 24.88 -13.79 -15.51
CA SER A 747 25.19 -14.99 -14.72
C SER A 747 26.69 -15.19 -14.43
N GLY A 748 27.45 -14.09 -14.31
CA GLY A 748 28.89 -14.09 -14.05
C GLY A 748 29.78 -14.25 -15.29
N VAL A 749 29.22 -14.38 -16.49
CA VAL A 749 29.92 -14.38 -17.79
C VAL A 749 29.88 -12.98 -18.39
N THR A 750 31.04 -12.45 -18.77
CA THR A 750 31.15 -11.09 -19.32
C THR A 750 31.31 -11.16 -20.84
N TYR A 751 30.34 -10.58 -21.55
CA TYR A 751 30.31 -10.49 -23.00
C TYR A 751 30.74 -9.09 -23.46
N SER A 752 31.60 -9.03 -24.48
CA SER A 752 32.14 -7.76 -25.01
C SER A 752 32.05 -7.62 -26.53
N ASP A 753 31.51 -8.62 -27.22
CA ASP A 753 31.30 -8.58 -28.67
C ASP A 753 29.88 -8.09 -28.96
N PHE A 754 29.75 -7.14 -29.87
CA PHE A 754 28.50 -6.47 -30.20
C PHE A 754 28.33 -6.45 -31.71
N ILE A 755 27.14 -6.78 -32.20
CA ILE A 755 26.76 -6.65 -33.61
C ILE A 755 25.58 -5.71 -33.74
N GLY A 756 25.80 -4.60 -34.46
CA GLY A 756 24.73 -3.79 -35.01
C GLY A 756 24.29 -4.27 -36.40
N PRO A 757 23.15 -3.79 -36.91
CA PRO A 757 22.63 -4.17 -38.21
C PRO A 757 23.50 -3.64 -39.36
N ASP A 758 23.50 -4.35 -40.49
CA ASP A 758 24.13 -3.92 -41.73
C ASP A 758 23.27 -2.89 -42.48
N PHE A 759 21.95 -3.04 -42.42
CA PHE A 759 21.00 -2.12 -43.02
C PHE A 759 19.79 -1.86 -42.12
N TYR A 760 19.25 -0.66 -42.24
CA TYR A 760 17.99 -0.27 -41.64
C TYR A 760 16.99 -0.01 -42.77
N ILE A 761 15.80 -0.58 -42.68
CA ILE A 761 14.71 -0.35 -43.60
C ILE A 761 13.50 0.18 -42.84
N ASN A 762 12.99 1.31 -43.29
CA ASN A 762 11.73 1.88 -42.82
C ASN A 762 10.58 1.15 -43.54
N SER A 763 9.88 0.25 -42.84
CA SER A 763 8.83 -0.59 -43.41
C SER A 763 7.44 0.03 -43.35
N ASN A 764 7.10 0.85 -42.33
CA ASN A 764 5.76 1.49 -42.21
C ASN A 764 5.67 2.64 -41.18
N PHE A 765 6.38 3.77 -41.31
CA PHE A 765 6.13 4.93 -40.41
C PHE A 765 5.12 5.93 -40.99
N PRO A 766 3.99 6.22 -40.32
CA PRO A 766 3.16 7.38 -40.65
C PRO A 766 3.87 8.67 -40.20
N GLY A 767 4.02 9.65 -41.10
CA GLY A 767 4.43 11.02 -40.73
C GLY A 767 5.89 11.41 -40.96
N ILE A 768 6.81 10.49 -41.32
CA ILE A 768 8.19 10.85 -41.72
C ILE A 768 8.22 11.37 -43.17
N ASP A 769 7.50 12.46 -43.44
CA ASP A 769 7.40 13.07 -44.79
C ASP A 769 7.65 14.60 -44.77
N SER A 770 8.03 15.15 -43.61
CA SER A 770 8.36 16.56 -43.43
C SER A 770 9.67 16.75 -42.65
N ALA A 771 10.37 17.84 -42.93
CA ALA A 771 11.79 18.05 -42.64
C ALA A 771 12.17 18.21 -41.13
N ASN A 772 11.42 17.66 -40.17
CA ASN A 772 11.55 18.00 -38.75
C ASN A 772 11.55 16.84 -37.73
N ASP A 773 11.51 15.58 -38.15
CA ASP A 773 10.83 14.59 -37.30
C ASP A 773 11.66 13.40 -36.80
N VAL A 774 12.98 13.37 -37.03
CA VAL A 774 13.83 12.34 -36.40
C VAL A 774 15.19 12.89 -36.00
N THR A 775 15.63 12.57 -34.77
CA THR A 775 16.94 13.01 -34.28
C THR A 775 17.85 11.82 -34.04
N ARG A 776 19.12 11.98 -34.43
CA ARG A 776 20.18 11.01 -34.21
C ARG A 776 21.41 11.75 -33.67
N ARG A 777 22.10 11.20 -32.68
CA ARG A 777 23.46 11.62 -32.35
C ARG A 777 24.45 10.74 -33.12
N THR A 778 25.54 11.33 -33.61
CA THR A 778 26.67 10.57 -34.16
C THR A 778 27.94 11.05 -33.45
N ALA A 779 28.91 10.15 -33.30
CA ALA A 779 30.22 10.42 -32.68
C ALA A 779 30.99 11.66 -33.21
N ALA A 780 30.59 12.25 -34.35
CA ALA A 780 31.26 13.40 -34.96
C ALA A 780 30.89 14.77 -34.36
N SER A 781 29.86 14.89 -33.51
CA SER A 781 29.39 16.17 -32.94
C SER A 781 29.61 16.28 -31.43
N LEU A 782 30.89 16.35 -31.01
CA LEU A 782 31.26 16.77 -29.65
C LEU A 782 30.95 18.26 -29.44
N GLY A 783 29.67 18.61 -29.24
CA GLY A 783 29.22 19.95 -28.89
C GLY A 783 27.75 20.21 -29.25
N SER A 784 26.84 19.89 -28.31
CA SER A 784 25.38 20.04 -28.39
C SER A 784 24.67 19.14 -29.42
N PRO A 785 23.57 18.44 -29.05
CA PRO A 785 22.75 17.70 -30.00
C PRO A 785 22.17 18.69 -31.01
N SER A 786 22.75 18.78 -32.20
CA SER A 786 22.10 19.46 -33.31
C SER A 786 21.11 18.48 -33.90
N LEU A 787 19.83 18.68 -33.58
CA LEU A 787 18.68 18.13 -34.29
C LEU A 787 18.96 18.25 -35.80
N PHE A 788 19.20 17.13 -36.49
CA PHE A 788 19.40 17.16 -37.94
C PHE A 788 18.02 17.14 -38.59
N ASN A 789 17.62 18.28 -39.17
CA ASN A 789 16.45 18.37 -40.05
C ASN A 789 16.84 17.86 -41.45
N ASP A 790 16.95 16.55 -41.59
CA ASP A 790 17.62 15.95 -42.76
C ASP A 790 16.62 15.22 -43.70
N GLY A 791 15.37 15.01 -43.25
CA GLY A 791 14.33 14.37 -44.06
C GLY A 791 14.59 12.88 -44.26
N LYS A 792 13.55 12.12 -44.65
CA LYS A 792 13.53 10.64 -44.64
C LYS A 792 14.80 9.99 -45.19
N SER A 793 15.28 10.42 -46.37
CA SER A 793 16.47 9.83 -46.98
C SER A 793 17.78 10.13 -46.26
N GLU A 794 17.96 11.31 -45.66
CA GLU A 794 19.20 11.60 -44.92
C GLU A 794 19.18 10.92 -43.55
N TYR A 795 18.01 10.79 -42.93
CA TYR A 795 17.78 9.99 -41.73
C TYR A 795 18.10 8.50 -41.95
N GLU A 796 17.50 7.87 -42.95
CA GLU A 796 17.75 6.44 -43.28
C GLU A 796 19.22 6.16 -43.59
N ASN A 797 19.92 7.09 -44.25
CA ASN A 797 21.33 6.92 -44.59
C ASN A 797 22.30 7.00 -43.40
N GLY A 798 21.85 7.41 -42.22
CA GLY A 798 22.75 7.53 -41.07
C GLY A 798 22.16 7.08 -39.74
N ILE A 799 21.00 6.41 -39.74
CA ILE A 799 20.53 5.66 -38.57
C ILE A 799 21.26 4.31 -38.42
N THR A 800 21.66 3.65 -39.52
CA THR A 800 22.45 2.41 -39.44
C THR A 800 23.75 2.60 -38.65
N PRO A 801 24.58 3.64 -38.91
CA PRO A 801 25.78 3.89 -38.10
C PRO A 801 25.49 4.20 -36.62
N VAL A 802 24.28 4.63 -36.27
CA VAL A 802 23.86 4.86 -34.89
C VAL A 802 23.59 3.54 -34.18
N PHE A 803 22.90 2.61 -34.84
CA PHE A 803 22.66 1.27 -34.30
C PHE A 803 23.96 0.45 -34.23
N GLN A 804 24.94 0.74 -35.10
CA GLN A 804 26.29 0.17 -35.06
C GLN A 804 27.20 0.81 -33.99
N SER A 805 26.82 1.96 -33.42
CA SER A 805 27.63 2.65 -32.41
C SER A 805 27.44 2.00 -31.04
N ARG A 806 28.55 1.79 -30.32
CA ARG A 806 28.52 1.32 -28.92
C ARG A 806 28.18 2.42 -27.93
N ASP A 807 28.19 3.69 -28.35
CA ASP A 807 27.82 4.82 -27.49
C ASP A 807 26.30 4.82 -27.30
N LEU A 808 25.81 4.58 -26.07
CA LEU A 808 24.36 4.64 -25.79
C LEU A 808 23.78 6.04 -25.97
N ASN A 809 24.61 7.06 -26.06
CA ASN A 809 24.17 8.40 -26.42
C ASN A 809 23.89 8.56 -27.94
N ASP A 810 24.22 7.56 -28.77
CA ASP A 810 23.80 7.43 -30.16
C ASP A 810 22.57 6.51 -30.21
N TYR A 811 21.38 7.10 -30.39
CA TYR A 811 20.08 6.42 -30.44
C TYR A 811 19.15 7.05 -31.50
N GLN A 812 18.12 6.30 -31.91
CA GLN A 812 16.95 6.81 -32.64
C GLN A 812 16.02 7.48 -31.63
N GLN A 813 15.47 8.65 -31.97
CA GLN A 813 14.48 9.33 -31.13
C GLN A 813 13.24 9.65 -31.95
N LEU A 814 12.10 9.08 -31.56
CA LEU A 814 10.82 9.24 -32.23
C LEU A 814 9.77 9.99 -31.37
N ASP A 815 10.20 10.69 -30.31
CA ASP A 815 9.34 11.56 -29.49
C ASP A 815 8.48 12.49 -30.36
N GLY A 816 7.21 12.63 -29.98
CA GLY A 816 6.27 13.53 -30.64
C GLY A 816 5.48 12.93 -31.80
N HIS A 817 5.65 11.63 -32.07
CA HIS A 817 4.84 10.88 -33.05
C HIS A 817 3.91 9.89 -32.35
N ASN A 818 2.78 9.59 -33.01
CA ASN A 818 1.86 8.57 -32.54
C ASN A 818 1.90 7.35 -33.47
N PHE A 819 2.29 6.21 -32.91
CA PHE A 819 2.40 4.91 -33.54
C PHE A 819 1.25 3.95 -33.17
N SER A 820 0.32 4.36 -32.29
CA SER A 820 -0.84 3.53 -31.86
C SER A 820 -1.71 3.12 -33.05
N GLY A 821 -1.97 1.81 -33.20
CA GLY A 821 -2.94 1.29 -34.18
C GLY A 821 -2.52 1.41 -35.66
N THR A 822 -1.22 1.50 -35.96
CA THR A 822 -0.72 1.79 -37.32
C THR A 822 0.12 0.68 -37.96
N ASN A 823 0.30 -0.48 -37.32
CA ASN A 823 1.27 -1.53 -37.72
C ASN A 823 2.66 -0.94 -38.03
N SER A 824 3.05 0.10 -37.28
CA SER A 824 4.29 0.83 -37.48
C SER A 824 5.47 -0.04 -37.10
N SER A 825 6.41 -0.18 -38.02
CA SER A 825 7.63 -0.95 -37.80
C SER A 825 8.81 -0.42 -38.58
N TYR A 826 9.99 -0.86 -38.15
CA TYR A 826 11.22 -0.84 -38.95
C TYR A 826 11.87 -2.22 -38.96
N GLU A 827 12.70 -2.45 -39.97
CA GLU A 827 13.40 -3.70 -40.16
C GLU A 827 14.91 -3.48 -40.11
N LEU A 828 15.61 -4.38 -39.44
CA LEU A 828 17.06 -4.42 -39.30
C LEU A 828 17.58 -5.65 -40.02
N LEU A 829 18.48 -5.47 -40.98
CA LEU A 829 18.97 -6.57 -41.81
C LEU A 829 20.43 -6.86 -41.52
N PHE A 830 20.76 -8.14 -41.58
CA PHE A 830 22.08 -8.70 -41.33
C PHE A 830 22.51 -9.49 -42.57
N THR A 831 23.58 -9.04 -43.22
CA THR A 831 24.15 -9.68 -44.41
C THR A 831 24.94 -10.92 -44.07
N THR A 832 25.50 -10.95 -42.86
CA THR A 832 25.96 -12.16 -42.20
C THR A 832 24.88 -12.54 -41.20
N PRO A 833 24.22 -13.71 -41.35
CA PRO A 833 23.14 -14.07 -40.44
C PRO A 833 23.67 -14.19 -39.01
N ILE A 834 22.82 -13.84 -38.06
CA ILE A 834 23.05 -14.10 -36.65
C ILE A 834 22.46 -15.46 -36.36
N ILE A 835 23.26 -16.35 -35.78
CA ILE A 835 22.79 -17.69 -35.48
C ILE A 835 22.15 -17.69 -34.09
N SER A 836 21.01 -18.35 -33.95
CA SER A 836 20.36 -18.54 -32.65
C SER A 836 21.21 -19.48 -31.78
N THR A 837 21.65 -19.02 -30.60
CA THR A 837 22.56 -19.78 -29.71
C THR A 837 22.31 -19.41 -28.26
N SER A 838 22.57 -20.30 -27.31
CA SER A 838 22.54 -20.03 -25.85
C SER A 838 23.37 -18.85 -25.34
N SER A 839 24.35 -18.37 -26.11
CA SER A 839 25.29 -17.32 -25.71
C SER A 839 25.15 -16.03 -26.51
N THR A 840 24.07 -15.88 -27.28
CA THR A 840 23.77 -14.68 -28.07
C THR A 840 22.46 -14.08 -27.57
N PHE A 841 22.45 -12.76 -27.43
CA PHE A 841 21.35 -12.03 -26.82
C PHE A 841 20.96 -10.84 -27.69
N VAL A 842 19.68 -10.50 -27.67
CA VAL A 842 19.12 -9.32 -28.31
C VAL A 842 18.99 -8.22 -27.26
N VAL A 843 19.31 -6.99 -27.66
CA VAL A 843 19.20 -5.81 -26.78
C VAL A 843 18.34 -4.78 -27.44
N LEU A 844 17.36 -4.30 -26.68
CA LEU A 844 16.56 -3.13 -27.01
C LEU A 844 16.82 -2.06 -25.97
N THR A 845 17.43 -0.97 -26.40
CA THR A 845 17.63 0.19 -25.54
C THR A 845 16.43 1.10 -25.60
N GLU A 846 16.16 1.82 -24.53
CA GLU A 846 15.12 2.84 -24.46
C GLU A 846 15.51 3.91 -23.42
N ARG A 847 15.03 5.15 -23.55
CA ARG A 847 15.26 6.21 -22.55
C ARG A 847 14.14 6.29 -21.51
N ASN A 848 14.40 5.71 -20.33
CA ASN A 848 13.52 5.59 -19.15
C ASN A 848 12.70 4.29 -19.07
N GLY A 849 12.83 3.38 -20.03
CA GLY A 849 12.14 2.10 -20.07
C GLY A 849 10.62 2.22 -20.19
N ASN A 850 10.11 3.23 -20.90
CA ASN A 850 8.70 3.64 -20.87
C ASN A 850 7.95 3.45 -22.19
N ASN A 851 8.57 2.84 -23.21
CA ASN A 851 7.92 2.53 -24.47
C ASN A 851 7.88 1.02 -24.74
N SER A 852 6.68 0.53 -25.05
CA SER A 852 6.44 -0.86 -25.43
C SER A 852 6.83 -1.12 -26.88
N GLN A 853 7.51 -2.24 -27.12
CA GLN A 853 8.01 -2.65 -28.43
C GLN A 853 7.79 -4.14 -28.62
N GLN A 854 7.74 -4.58 -29.87
CA GLN A 854 7.71 -5.99 -30.24
C GLN A 854 8.87 -6.33 -31.16
N VAL A 855 9.43 -7.53 -31.00
CA VAL A 855 10.56 -8.03 -31.78
C VAL A 855 10.18 -9.34 -32.43
N GLU A 856 10.45 -9.45 -33.73
CA GLU A 856 10.18 -10.64 -34.54
C GLU A 856 11.38 -10.94 -35.44
N ALA A 857 11.80 -12.20 -35.51
CA ALA A 857 12.95 -12.65 -36.31
C ALA A 857 12.53 -13.33 -37.62
N PHE A 858 13.35 -13.16 -38.66
CA PHE A 858 13.06 -13.66 -40.00
C PHE A 858 14.26 -14.33 -40.68
N ASP A 859 13.96 -15.35 -41.48
CA ASP A 859 14.92 -16.02 -42.36
C ASP A 859 15.25 -15.20 -43.61
N ILE A 860 16.13 -15.73 -44.46
CA ILE A 860 16.53 -15.11 -45.74
C ILE A 860 15.36 -14.98 -46.74
N ASN A 861 14.33 -15.83 -46.60
CA ASN A 861 13.15 -15.85 -47.46
C ASN A 861 12.02 -14.96 -46.95
N ASN A 862 12.24 -14.25 -45.83
CA ASN A 862 11.27 -13.38 -45.17
C ASN A 862 10.11 -14.15 -44.50
N ASN A 863 10.33 -15.40 -44.10
CA ASN A 863 9.44 -16.15 -43.21
C ASN A 863 9.76 -15.80 -41.74
N SER A 864 8.74 -15.73 -40.90
CA SER A 864 8.93 -15.58 -39.45
C SER A 864 9.54 -16.87 -38.89
N LEU A 865 10.43 -16.74 -37.91
CA LEU A 865 11.26 -17.83 -37.41
C LEU A 865 10.87 -18.35 -36.03
N GLY A 866 9.86 -17.79 -35.38
CA GLY A 866 9.50 -18.17 -34.02
C GLY A 866 8.58 -17.14 -33.37
N THR A 867 8.72 -16.99 -32.06
CA THR A 867 7.85 -16.18 -31.20
C THR A 867 8.08 -14.67 -31.39
N VAL A 868 7.00 -13.90 -31.32
CA VAL A 868 7.06 -12.44 -31.25
C VAL A 868 7.20 -12.04 -29.79
N ILE A 869 8.34 -11.45 -29.42
CA ILE A 869 8.56 -11.01 -28.05
C ILE A 869 7.98 -9.61 -27.87
N ALA A 870 7.02 -9.47 -26.95
CA ALA A 870 6.48 -8.19 -26.51
C ALA A 870 7.22 -7.68 -25.28
N ILE A 871 7.57 -6.40 -25.29
CA ILE A 871 8.22 -5.69 -24.18
C ILE A 871 7.18 -4.72 -23.62
N GLY A 872 6.66 -5.05 -22.43
CA GLY A 872 5.43 -4.55 -21.82
C GLY A 872 5.56 -3.31 -20.92
N GLY A 873 6.75 -2.73 -20.72
CA GLY A 873 6.93 -1.52 -19.90
C GLY A 873 8.15 -1.60 -18.98
N SER A 874 8.21 -0.76 -17.95
CA SER A 874 9.45 -0.51 -17.17
C SER A 874 10.04 -1.71 -16.42
N THR A 875 9.30 -2.80 -16.26
CA THR A 875 9.75 -4.05 -15.61
C THR A 875 10.68 -4.87 -16.50
N ASP A 876 10.54 -4.76 -17.81
CA ASP A 876 11.31 -5.55 -18.79
C ASP A 876 12.63 -4.87 -19.18
N TYR A 877 12.89 -3.71 -18.58
CA TYR A 877 14.03 -2.87 -18.85
C TYR A 877 14.94 -2.74 -17.62
N ASN A 878 16.23 -2.94 -17.84
CA ASN A 878 17.25 -2.78 -16.82
C ASN A 878 17.84 -1.36 -16.81
N ASP A 879 17.76 -0.66 -15.68
CA ASP A 879 18.45 0.62 -15.50
C ASP A 879 19.97 0.41 -15.47
N THR A 880 20.65 0.85 -16.53
CA THR A 880 22.11 0.74 -16.61
C THR A 880 22.85 1.73 -15.71
N GLY A 881 22.15 2.74 -15.18
CA GLY A 881 22.73 3.88 -14.45
C GLY A 881 23.51 4.86 -15.32
N ALA A 882 23.55 4.66 -16.65
CA ALA A 882 24.15 5.58 -17.60
C ALA A 882 23.18 6.73 -17.90
N LEU A 883 23.48 7.92 -17.40
CA LEU A 883 22.68 9.13 -17.63
C LEU A 883 22.93 9.64 -19.05
N LEU A 884 21.96 9.53 -19.95
CA LEU A 884 21.98 10.03 -21.32
C LEU A 884 21.58 11.52 -21.40
N ASN A 885 21.59 12.06 -22.62
CA ASN A 885 21.07 13.42 -22.89
C ASN A 885 19.63 13.61 -22.37
N PHE A 886 19.28 14.85 -22.04
CA PHE A 886 18.01 15.23 -21.39
C PHE A 886 17.81 14.68 -19.95
N ASN A 887 18.86 14.13 -19.34
CA ASN A 887 18.88 13.59 -17.97
C ASN A 887 17.95 12.38 -17.78
N GLN A 888 17.86 11.54 -18.80
CA GLN A 888 17.18 10.24 -18.76
C GLN A 888 18.23 9.14 -18.66
N ASN A 889 17.97 8.07 -17.92
CA ASN A 889 18.90 6.94 -17.88
C ASN A 889 18.70 6.06 -19.12
N ALA A 890 19.75 5.37 -19.55
CA ALA A 890 19.64 4.31 -20.55
C ALA A 890 19.09 3.04 -19.91
N PHE A 891 18.00 2.54 -20.43
CA PHE A 891 17.35 1.30 -20.03
C PHE A 891 17.53 0.26 -21.12
N LEU A 892 17.84 -0.98 -20.74
CA LEU A 892 18.10 -2.09 -21.67
C LEU A 892 17.19 -3.27 -21.36
N SER A 893 16.33 -3.64 -22.31
CA SER A 893 15.69 -4.95 -22.32
C SER A 893 16.63 -5.94 -23.02
N ILE A 894 16.85 -7.08 -22.39
CA ILE A 894 17.84 -8.08 -22.82
C ILE A 894 17.19 -9.44 -22.69
N PHE A 895 17.15 -10.23 -23.76
CA PHE A 895 16.67 -11.61 -23.75
C PHE A 895 17.55 -12.43 -24.70
N PRO A 896 17.66 -13.74 -24.49
CA PRO A 896 18.46 -14.58 -25.35
C PRO A 896 17.79 -14.74 -26.72
N ILE A 897 18.59 -15.06 -27.72
CA ILE A 897 18.14 -15.05 -29.11
C ILE A 897 17.30 -16.27 -29.48
N ASP A 898 17.41 -17.35 -28.69
CA ASP A 898 16.64 -18.57 -28.80
C ASP A 898 15.15 -18.38 -28.50
N ASP A 899 14.79 -17.41 -27.67
CA ASP A 899 13.40 -16.96 -27.49
C ASP A 899 12.75 -16.42 -28.79
N LEU A 900 13.56 -15.89 -29.72
CA LEU A 900 13.06 -15.33 -30.98
C LEU A 900 13.02 -16.34 -32.12
N ALA A 901 13.87 -17.37 -32.07
CA ALA A 901 14.02 -18.35 -33.13
C ALA A 901 14.67 -19.62 -32.59
N PRO A 902 14.24 -20.82 -33.03
CA PRO A 902 14.82 -22.08 -32.63
C PRO A 902 16.34 -22.07 -32.74
N VAL A 903 16.97 -22.70 -31.76
CA VAL A 903 18.41 -22.85 -31.61
C VAL A 903 19.04 -23.35 -32.92
N GLY A 904 20.15 -22.74 -33.35
CA GLY A 904 20.84 -23.01 -34.63
C GLY A 904 20.28 -22.29 -35.86
N THR A 905 19.13 -21.62 -35.75
CA THR A 905 18.51 -20.93 -36.89
C THR A 905 19.29 -19.68 -37.31
N LYS A 906 19.43 -19.45 -38.62
CA LYS A 906 20.08 -18.27 -39.21
C LYS A 906 19.08 -17.11 -39.36
N ILE A 907 19.24 -16.06 -38.54
CA ILE A 907 18.42 -14.84 -38.55
C ILE A 907 19.06 -13.81 -39.48
N TYR A 908 18.31 -13.38 -40.50
CA TYR A 908 18.76 -12.39 -41.49
C TYR A 908 18.12 -11.02 -41.28
N LYS A 909 17.00 -10.97 -40.55
CA LYS A 909 16.26 -9.74 -40.33
C LYS A 909 15.50 -9.77 -39.02
N LEU A 910 15.51 -8.64 -38.30
CA LEU A 910 14.57 -8.36 -37.22
C LEU A 910 13.55 -7.34 -37.69
N ARG A 911 12.28 -7.51 -37.31
CA ARG A 911 11.26 -6.47 -37.37
C ARG A 911 10.99 -5.97 -35.95
N ILE A 912 11.04 -4.66 -35.79
CA ILE A 912 10.66 -3.98 -34.55
C ILE A 912 9.34 -3.27 -34.79
N SER A 913 8.31 -3.69 -34.08
CA SER A 913 6.95 -3.14 -34.17
C SER A 913 6.62 -2.35 -32.90
N PHE A 914 5.74 -1.36 -33.03
CA PHE A 914 5.33 -0.52 -31.91
C PHE A 914 3.86 -0.74 -31.59
N LEU A 915 3.60 -1.13 -30.34
CA LEU A 915 2.26 -1.48 -29.86
C LEU A 915 1.47 -0.25 -29.43
N ASN A 916 2.05 0.60 -28.59
CA ASN A 916 1.41 1.79 -28.02
C ASN A 916 2.42 2.95 -27.90
N SER A 917 2.03 4.17 -28.25
CA SER A 917 2.79 5.38 -27.94
C SER A 917 1.82 6.48 -27.52
N ASN A 918 2.02 7.06 -26.33
CA ASN A 918 1.27 8.23 -25.90
C ASN A 918 1.73 9.46 -26.70
N ASN A 919 0.81 10.36 -27.05
CA ASN A 919 1.10 11.58 -27.82
C ASN A 919 2.20 12.44 -27.14
N GLY A 920 3.46 12.24 -27.55
CA GLY A 920 4.60 13.03 -27.06
C GLY A 920 5.85 12.21 -26.76
N ASP A 921 5.74 10.90 -26.55
CA ASP A 921 6.80 10.04 -26.04
C ASP A 921 6.81 8.74 -26.86
N GLY A 922 7.68 8.71 -27.86
CA GLY A 922 7.70 7.67 -28.88
C GLY A 922 9.04 6.94 -28.84
N PRO A 923 9.08 5.69 -29.34
CA PRO A 923 10.24 4.80 -29.22
C PRO A 923 11.58 5.48 -29.47
N ASP A 924 12.44 5.49 -28.45
CA ASP A 924 13.65 6.28 -28.46
C ASP A 924 14.90 5.53 -28.00
N GLY A 925 15.38 4.61 -28.84
CA GLY A 925 16.58 3.84 -28.55
C GLY A 925 17.24 3.20 -29.77
N LYS A 926 17.74 1.97 -29.62
CA LYS A 926 18.35 1.19 -30.69
C LYS A 926 18.33 -0.29 -30.35
N VAL A 927 18.51 -1.12 -31.38
CA VAL A 927 18.57 -2.57 -31.25
C VAL A 927 19.88 -3.10 -31.81
N PHE A 928 20.50 -4.03 -31.07
CA PHE A 928 21.73 -4.70 -31.45
C PHE A 928 21.83 -6.06 -30.75
N PHE A 929 22.76 -6.90 -31.20
CA PHE A 929 23.09 -8.17 -30.55
C PHE A 929 24.40 -8.08 -29.76
N PHE A 930 24.54 -8.91 -28.75
CA PHE A 930 25.82 -9.17 -28.09
C PHE A 930 25.91 -10.65 -27.67
N GLY A 931 27.12 -11.14 -27.38
CA GLY A 931 27.29 -12.56 -27.03
C GLY A 931 28.69 -13.07 -27.34
N ASP A 932 28.88 -14.39 -27.35
CA ASP A 932 30.07 -15.01 -27.96
C ASP A 932 29.91 -15.12 -29.48
N ILE A 933 29.84 -13.96 -30.10
CA ILE A 933 29.65 -13.81 -31.54
C ILE A 933 30.81 -14.41 -32.34
N SER A 934 32.01 -14.45 -31.74
CA SER A 934 33.19 -15.05 -32.36
C SER A 934 33.10 -16.57 -32.46
N ALA A 935 32.21 -17.19 -31.68
CA ALA A 935 31.89 -18.62 -31.69
C ALA A 935 30.68 -18.99 -32.56
N GLN A 936 30.02 -18.03 -33.25
CA GLN A 936 28.90 -18.28 -34.19
C GLN A 936 29.33 -18.96 -35.52
N SER A 937 30.35 -19.82 -35.49
CA SER A 937 30.66 -20.74 -36.57
C SER A 937 30.73 -22.14 -36.00
N PRO A 938 29.62 -22.85 -36.06
CA PRO A 938 29.70 -24.22 -36.54
C PRO A 938 28.70 -24.41 -37.68
N ASP A 939 29.18 -24.53 -38.91
CA ASP A 939 28.65 -25.68 -39.66
C ASP A 939 29.15 -26.86 -38.81
N CYS A 940 28.24 -27.66 -38.21
CA CYS A 940 28.65 -28.98 -37.75
C CYS A 940 29.41 -29.59 -38.93
N THR A 941 30.66 -29.98 -38.67
CA THR A 941 31.63 -30.23 -39.74
C THR A 941 31.01 -31.25 -40.71
N ASP A 942 31.18 -31.02 -42.00
CA ASP A 942 30.84 -31.96 -43.07
C ASP A 942 32.20 -32.26 -43.71
N THR A 943 32.87 -33.26 -43.16
CA THR A 943 34.29 -33.50 -43.34
C THR A 943 34.62 -33.87 -44.79
N ASP A 944 33.72 -34.59 -45.47
CA ASP A 944 33.87 -34.98 -46.87
C ASP A 944 33.15 -34.05 -47.87
N GLY A 945 32.23 -33.20 -47.41
CA GLY A 945 31.49 -32.22 -48.19
C GLY A 945 30.27 -32.78 -48.93
N ASP A 946 29.69 -33.89 -48.48
CA ASP A 946 28.56 -34.56 -49.14
C ASP A 946 27.17 -34.01 -48.75
N ASN A 947 27.14 -33.02 -47.85
CA ASN A 947 25.98 -32.37 -47.24
C ASN A 947 25.28 -33.19 -46.15
N THR A 948 25.90 -34.26 -45.67
CA THR A 948 25.56 -34.93 -44.42
C THR A 948 26.54 -34.43 -43.36
N PRO A 949 26.08 -33.75 -42.30
CA PRO A 949 26.98 -33.35 -41.22
C PRO A 949 27.56 -34.58 -40.50
N ASP A 950 28.77 -34.49 -39.98
CA ASP A 950 29.51 -35.60 -39.34
C ASP A 950 28.69 -36.29 -38.22
N TYR A 951 27.86 -35.57 -37.45
CA TYR A 951 27.01 -36.16 -36.40
C TYR A 951 25.79 -36.96 -36.93
N LEU A 952 25.57 -36.99 -38.24
CA LEU A 952 24.55 -37.79 -38.93
C LEU A 952 25.19 -38.70 -39.99
N ASP A 953 26.52 -38.73 -40.06
CA ASP A 953 27.29 -39.42 -41.10
C ASP A 953 28.18 -40.51 -40.50
N VAL A 954 27.77 -41.74 -40.72
CA VAL A 954 28.46 -42.96 -40.25
C VAL A 954 29.85 -43.19 -40.87
N ASP A 955 30.29 -42.38 -41.84
CA ASP A 955 31.60 -42.42 -42.52
C ASP A 955 32.01 -40.98 -42.92
N SER A 956 32.21 -40.11 -41.92
CA SER A 956 32.39 -38.64 -42.04
C SER A 956 33.49 -38.20 -43.01
N ASP A 957 34.57 -38.99 -43.18
CA ASP A 957 35.64 -38.69 -44.13
C ASP A 957 35.55 -39.46 -45.46
N ASN A 958 34.57 -40.36 -45.56
CA ASN A 958 34.20 -41.17 -46.73
C ASN A 958 35.39 -41.96 -47.30
N ASP A 959 36.26 -42.43 -46.42
CA ASP A 959 37.40 -43.27 -46.79
C ASP A 959 37.03 -44.75 -46.96
N GLY A 960 35.80 -45.12 -46.56
CA GLY A 960 35.22 -46.44 -46.69
C GLY A 960 35.36 -47.31 -45.44
N CYS A 961 35.66 -46.73 -44.28
CA CYS A 961 35.56 -47.36 -42.97
C CYS A 961 34.66 -46.52 -42.06
N TYR A 962 33.74 -47.16 -41.35
CA TYR A 962 32.76 -46.45 -40.53
C TYR A 962 33.40 -45.81 -39.30
N ASP A 963 32.88 -44.65 -38.95
CA ASP A 963 33.30 -43.81 -37.83
C ASP A 963 33.26 -44.57 -36.50
N ALA A 964 32.24 -45.41 -36.35
CA ALA A 964 32.10 -46.37 -35.26
C ALA A 964 33.37 -47.20 -34.98
N ILE A 965 34.10 -47.58 -36.03
CA ILE A 965 35.33 -48.39 -35.99
C ILE A 965 36.58 -47.51 -35.88
N GLU A 966 36.58 -46.35 -36.53
CA GLU A 966 37.66 -45.35 -36.52
C GLU A 966 37.78 -44.62 -35.17
N GLY A 967 36.69 -44.61 -34.40
CA GLY A 967 36.60 -44.02 -33.09
C GLY A 967 37.55 -44.66 -32.06
N THR A 968 37.59 -44.06 -30.87
CA THR A 968 38.55 -44.48 -29.83
C THR A 968 38.17 -45.78 -29.11
N ALA A 969 36.95 -46.32 -29.27
CA ALA A 969 36.56 -47.58 -28.67
C ALA A 969 37.04 -48.78 -29.49
N SER A 970 36.87 -49.98 -28.94
CA SER A 970 37.30 -51.23 -29.60
C SER A 970 36.13 -51.87 -30.33
N ILE A 971 35.68 -51.22 -31.41
CA ILE A 971 34.61 -51.69 -32.29
C ILE A 971 35.21 -52.42 -33.50
N SER A 972 34.50 -53.44 -33.98
CA SER A 972 34.92 -54.21 -35.15
C SER A 972 33.80 -54.30 -36.19
N LEU A 973 34.14 -54.74 -37.39
CA LEU A 973 33.17 -55.01 -38.46
C LEU A 973 32.06 -56.01 -38.09
N ASP A 974 32.25 -56.83 -37.04
CA ASP A 974 31.20 -57.75 -36.55
C ASP A 974 30.21 -57.05 -35.60
N ASP A 975 30.54 -55.85 -35.12
CA ASP A 975 29.78 -55.07 -34.14
C ASP A 975 28.92 -53.97 -34.78
N VAL A 976 29.09 -53.69 -36.08
CA VAL A 976 28.32 -52.68 -36.83
C VAL A 976 27.42 -53.33 -37.89
N ASN A 977 26.35 -52.64 -38.26
CA ASN A 977 25.41 -53.09 -39.28
C ASN A 977 25.87 -52.68 -40.71
N THR A 978 25.04 -52.92 -41.72
CA THR A 978 25.40 -52.58 -43.12
C THR A 978 25.31 -51.09 -43.46
N GLN A 979 24.88 -50.27 -42.50
CA GLN A 979 24.75 -48.82 -42.55
C GLN A 979 25.70 -48.16 -41.55
N GLY A 980 26.72 -48.85 -41.03
CA GLY A 980 27.74 -48.25 -40.16
C GLY A 980 27.40 -48.15 -38.68
N GLN A 981 26.12 -48.21 -38.32
CA GLN A 981 25.64 -48.09 -36.94
C GLN A 981 26.01 -49.30 -36.06
N ILE A 982 26.27 -49.08 -34.78
CA ILE A 982 26.59 -50.13 -33.80
C ILE A 982 25.37 -51.03 -33.53
N LEU A 983 25.58 -52.34 -33.55
CA LEU A 983 24.55 -53.34 -33.28
C LEU A 983 24.23 -53.45 -31.78
N GLY A 984 22.96 -53.30 -31.40
CA GLY A 984 22.56 -53.55 -30.02
C GLY A 984 21.25 -52.89 -29.65
N ASN A 985 21.05 -52.74 -28.34
CA ASN A 985 20.12 -51.76 -27.81
C ASN A 985 20.93 -50.51 -27.43
N VAL A 986 20.26 -49.37 -27.38
CA VAL A 986 20.77 -48.11 -26.84
C VAL A 986 20.41 -47.94 -25.37
N ASP A 987 21.02 -46.96 -24.70
CA ASP A 987 20.62 -46.55 -23.35
C ASP A 987 19.49 -45.49 -23.38
N SER A 988 19.23 -44.78 -22.28
CA SER A 988 18.10 -43.84 -22.21
C SER A 988 18.33 -42.54 -22.99
N ASN A 989 19.54 -42.34 -23.50
CA ASN A 989 19.95 -41.12 -24.19
C ASN A 989 20.35 -41.43 -25.65
N GLY A 990 19.80 -42.50 -26.25
CA GLY A 990 20.10 -42.92 -27.63
C GLY A 990 21.49 -43.52 -27.91
N VAL A 991 22.41 -43.51 -26.94
CA VAL A 991 23.78 -44.04 -27.16
C VAL A 991 23.83 -45.58 -27.17
N PRO A 992 24.54 -46.24 -28.12
CA PRO A 992 24.72 -47.69 -28.13
C PRO A 992 25.34 -48.24 -26.84
N VAL A 993 24.71 -49.26 -26.23
CA VAL A 993 25.18 -49.86 -24.95
C VAL A 993 26.60 -50.43 -25.03
N LEU A 994 27.06 -50.83 -26.24
CA LEU A 994 28.42 -51.34 -26.45
C LEU A 994 29.49 -50.29 -26.16
N VAL A 995 29.14 -49.01 -26.32
CA VAL A 995 29.96 -47.82 -26.03
C VAL A 995 29.20 -46.85 -25.11
N SER A 996 28.54 -47.36 -24.07
CA SER A 996 27.79 -46.52 -23.14
C SER A 996 28.63 -45.33 -22.62
N GLY A 997 28.14 -44.12 -22.88
CA GLY A 997 28.83 -42.85 -22.64
C GLY A 997 29.64 -42.29 -23.82
N GLY A 998 29.54 -42.92 -25.00
CA GLY A 998 30.16 -42.50 -26.25
C GLY A 998 31.65 -42.80 -26.36
N GLN A 999 32.19 -42.61 -27.56
CA GLN A 999 33.60 -42.63 -27.88
C GLN A 999 34.05 -41.27 -28.46
N ASN A 1000 35.36 -41.00 -28.44
CA ASN A 1000 35.91 -39.82 -29.13
C ASN A 1000 36.20 -40.13 -30.62
N ILE A 1001 36.17 -39.10 -31.46
CA ILE A 1001 36.48 -39.06 -32.92
C ILE A 1001 37.56 -40.06 -33.39
N GLY A 1002 38.70 -40.16 -32.70
CA GLY A 1002 39.76 -41.08 -33.14
C GLY A 1002 40.29 -40.72 -34.53
N GLY A 1003 40.11 -41.61 -35.51
CA GLY A 1003 40.51 -41.46 -36.92
C GLY A 1003 39.40 -41.01 -37.87
N SER A 1004 38.14 -40.89 -37.42
CA SER A 1004 36.94 -40.78 -38.28
C SER A 1004 36.89 -39.54 -39.18
N LEU A 1005 37.73 -38.53 -38.92
CA LEU A 1005 37.75 -37.27 -39.68
C LEU A 1005 39.02 -37.09 -40.52
N ASP A 1006 39.83 -38.13 -40.76
CA ASP A 1006 41.08 -38.06 -41.51
C ASP A 1006 41.14 -39.16 -42.56
N ASP A 1007 40.79 -38.80 -43.80
CA ASP A 1007 40.74 -39.67 -45.01
C ASP A 1007 42.05 -40.43 -45.32
N ASN A 1008 43.12 -40.18 -44.57
CA ASN A 1008 44.40 -40.88 -44.64
C ASN A 1008 44.56 -41.99 -43.57
N ILE A 1009 43.63 -42.13 -42.63
CA ILE A 1009 43.63 -43.10 -41.53
C ILE A 1009 42.44 -44.04 -41.71
N ASN A 1010 42.65 -45.15 -42.41
CA ASN A 1010 41.63 -46.19 -42.54
C ASN A 1010 41.88 -47.33 -41.53
N SER A 1011 41.15 -47.37 -40.43
CA SER A 1011 41.31 -48.36 -39.36
C SER A 1011 40.77 -49.74 -39.75
N CYS A 1012 39.95 -49.83 -40.79
CA CYS A 1012 39.44 -51.09 -41.36
C CYS A 1012 40.47 -51.85 -42.21
N LEU A 1013 41.53 -51.18 -42.71
CA LEU A 1013 42.58 -51.82 -43.50
C LEU A 1013 43.67 -52.43 -42.61
N GLY A 1014 43.62 -53.75 -42.41
CA GLY A 1014 44.65 -54.46 -41.65
C GLY A 1014 46.07 -54.30 -42.23
N ASP A 1015 47.07 -54.19 -41.35
CA ASP A 1015 48.50 -54.10 -41.70
C ASP A 1015 48.99 -55.28 -42.56
N LEU A 1016 49.41 -54.99 -43.80
CA LEU A 1016 50.07 -55.97 -44.67
C LEU A 1016 51.56 -56.08 -44.32
N SER A 1017 51.89 -56.90 -43.32
CA SER A 1017 53.29 -57.17 -42.93
C SER A 1017 53.87 -58.42 -43.62
N GLY A 1018 55.07 -58.30 -44.20
CA GLY A 1018 55.78 -59.37 -44.89
C GLY A 1018 57.12 -58.91 -45.48
N THR A 1019 58.04 -59.85 -45.77
CA THR A 1019 59.33 -59.53 -46.40
C THR A 1019 59.21 -59.70 -47.91
N VAL A 1020 59.55 -58.67 -48.69
CA VAL A 1020 59.63 -58.79 -50.16
C VAL A 1020 60.96 -59.45 -50.53
N PHE A 1021 60.89 -60.50 -51.35
CA PHE A 1021 62.06 -61.20 -51.88
C PHE A 1021 61.88 -61.44 -53.37
N GLU A 1022 62.98 -61.45 -54.10
CA GLU A 1022 62.97 -61.84 -55.52
C GLU A 1022 62.77 -63.35 -55.61
N ASP A 1023 61.51 -63.75 -55.75
CA ASP A 1023 61.11 -65.12 -56.04
C ASP A 1023 61.55 -65.49 -57.45
N THR A 1024 62.77 -65.99 -57.56
CA THR A 1024 63.41 -66.23 -58.85
C THR A 1024 62.82 -67.47 -59.53
N ASN A 1025 62.05 -68.28 -58.78
CA ASN A 1025 61.49 -69.54 -59.25
C ASN A 1025 59.95 -69.55 -59.36
N GLY A 1026 59.28 -68.50 -58.88
CA GLY A 1026 57.85 -68.24 -59.02
C GLY A 1026 56.97 -69.07 -58.11
N ASN A 1027 57.48 -69.58 -56.98
CA ASN A 1027 56.74 -70.44 -56.05
C ASN A 1027 56.05 -69.69 -54.89
N GLY A 1028 56.27 -68.38 -54.73
CA GLY A 1028 55.71 -67.53 -53.69
C GLY A 1028 56.31 -67.75 -52.29
N VAL A 1029 57.47 -68.40 -52.14
CA VAL A 1029 58.12 -68.70 -50.85
C VAL A 1029 59.60 -68.35 -50.89
N GLN A 1030 60.12 -67.65 -49.88
CA GLN A 1030 61.52 -67.24 -49.85
C GLN A 1030 62.44 -68.46 -49.68
N ASP A 1031 63.14 -68.82 -50.74
CA ASP A 1031 64.08 -69.93 -50.74
C ASP A 1031 65.49 -69.49 -50.29
N ALA A 1032 66.28 -70.44 -49.80
CA ALA A 1032 67.65 -70.19 -49.34
C ALA A 1032 68.56 -69.72 -50.50
N GLY A 1033 68.77 -68.40 -50.58
CA GLY A 1033 69.54 -67.73 -51.63
C GLY A 1033 68.83 -66.53 -52.24
N GLU A 1034 67.53 -66.37 -51.98
CA GLU A 1034 66.74 -65.21 -52.40
C GLU A 1034 66.94 -64.10 -51.36
N ALA A 1035 67.76 -63.12 -51.71
CA ALA A 1035 68.03 -61.99 -50.84
C ALA A 1035 66.76 -61.16 -50.68
N GLY A 1036 66.38 -60.86 -49.44
CA GLY A 1036 65.31 -59.89 -49.18
C GLY A 1036 65.68 -58.55 -49.79
N ILE A 1037 64.77 -58.00 -50.57
CA ILE A 1037 64.85 -56.61 -51.00
C ILE A 1037 64.11 -55.84 -49.92
N ALA A 1038 64.82 -54.92 -49.27
CA ALA A 1038 64.25 -54.07 -48.23
C ALA A 1038 63.00 -53.32 -48.73
#